data_AF-A0A6G0SN19-F1
#
_entry.id   AF-A0A6G0SN19-F1
#
_cell.length_a   1.000
_cell.length_b   1.000
_cell.length_c   1.000
_cell.angle_alpha   90.00
_cell.angle_beta   90.00
_cell.angle_gamma   90.00
#
_symmetry.space_group_name_H-M   'P 1'
#
loop_
_entity.id
_entity.type
_entity.pdbx_description
1 polymer ?
#
loop_
_entity_poly.entity_id
_entity_poly.type
_entity_poly.pdbx_seq_one_letter_code
_entity_poly.pdbx_strand_id
1 'polypeptide(L)'
;MERVQAGMESSESGSSRDDRMATQAGRRAELQKLSSEDGEWTLYRTLCQFRLGYFSFLVLMCILMFSVTLLMEIFFAIFLPSARTDAYFTVRAIMLLAFLPFALIFLSYCFEESSRLFLDAIDSREGSLANFRLSLCVCIHYMRHWREMPDDRLERERFDAFRGDDEDQEAWARLVSCVTAGPKYLLSAIYTDDPFDDKNKESEDEMRYELELLFQREQTEESGHKRSSRYLRHRSSNSSSSSDENSSPSARWKRAFQAASTTVKFNTTHFDGPPLDFSTLVITDVLCPLVFEVITMWTFIVSLLANMSPLAAFLDYIQCGFYMQATYLGVWMICHFCSARNRKMREYVSNYRRRYRDMQRELLEMENEKRAEHLWLVSIGFRAVEQFQTGFFTFVEAAFEFGGRCRDICCPWRSATISEGGASNEEKQLLNSGDGTQYVPADTTPETTTESTCDPARDANETQEALEGKQRIHKIGEHIHKMNLWAKFSYERRLRILWPIVVFSAIVSFYAFYIGWGIMGICLILLGDTIQAKFPQIFGLTFKSFITFFVILSFVFFSSTCAIGTFVQGGDFLVYPPTTESLAASLTPFAKHSTRSPGHWTKVAEYPICALDLQSLDIVDFALIADSIYGWNTAVQVKSFNQRFNGTELGDWEYVARNNEDAGHQVWAELYFPTINMTVIAVRGTATATDALEDLHYWFGVSVMQAANIFFPFLKQLPTEFVVEMLSMKFLRTIMPPPVYSELLDHVNVVRKRVGGDHLVLTGHSLGGAMAAMVGAKTHTPAVSFSGPGLLYSRGRFDVDDESIRDYVLTIKPRRDIVPQVDELGGMVQEIECRRDNPLACHSTVTHMCELYAACGDKRKRDWSKASQCQEYFHGN
;
A
#
# COMPACT_ATOMS: atom_id res chain seq x y z
N MET A 1 -28.75 50.69 -28.28
CA MET A 1 -27.52 51.18 -28.95
C MET A 1 -26.25 50.87 -28.17
N GLU A 2 -26.30 50.36 -26.92
CA GLU A 2 -25.12 49.91 -26.14
C GLU A 2 -24.66 48.45 -26.42
N ARG A 3 -25.33 47.69 -27.31
CA ARG A 3 -24.92 46.33 -27.69
C ARG A 3 -24.00 46.24 -28.91
N VAL A 4 -23.73 47.37 -29.58
CA VAL A 4 -22.79 47.42 -30.71
C VAL A 4 -21.39 47.85 -30.25
N GLN A 5 -21.28 48.46 -29.06
CA GLN A 5 -20.00 48.92 -28.51
C GLN A 5 -19.24 47.81 -27.74
N ALA A 6 -19.96 46.87 -27.11
CA ALA A 6 -19.35 45.70 -26.46
C ALA A 6 -18.82 44.62 -27.44
N GLY A 7 -19.25 44.65 -28.71
CA GLY A 7 -18.74 43.75 -29.77
C GLY A 7 -17.48 44.25 -30.47
N MET A 8 -17.12 45.53 -30.31
CA MET A 8 -15.88 46.11 -30.85
C MET A 8 -14.73 46.03 -29.85
N GLU A 9 -15.00 46.11 -28.53
CA GLU A 9 -13.97 45.96 -27.50
C GLU A 9 -13.45 44.53 -27.32
N SER A 10 -14.27 43.49 -27.57
CA SER A 10 -13.80 42.08 -27.48
C SER A 10 -12.92 41.66 -28.67
N SER A 11 -13.08 42.31 -29.82
CA SER A 11 -12.23 42.14 -31.00
C SER A 11 -10.90 42.88 -30.83
N GLU A 12 -10.92 44.08 -30.25
CA GLU A 12 -9.71 44.86 -29.95
C GLU A 12 -8.90 44.26 -28.79
N SER A 13 -9.53 43.66 -27.77
CA SER A 13 -8.81 43.00 -26.68
C SER A 13 -8.09 41.72 -27.13
N GLY A 14 -8.67 40.97 -28.07
CA GLY A 14 -8.05 39.79 -28.68
C GLY A 14 -6.84 40.17 -29.55
N SER A 15 -7.02 41.14 -30.46
CA SER A 15 -5.94 41.67 -31.29
C SER A 15 -4.81 42.30 -30.46
N SER A 16 -5.15 43.04 -29.40
CA SER A 16 -4.16 43.66 -28.51
C SER A 16 -3.39 42.63 -27.67
N ARG A 17 -4.05 41.54 -27.25
CA ARG A 17 -3.37 40.41 -26.59
C ARG A 17 -2.44 39.69 -27.54
N ASP A 18 -2.89 39.41 -28.76
CA ASP A 18 -2.09 38.73 -29.78
C ASP A 18 -0.87 39.59 -30.21
N ASP A 19 -1.05 40.91 -30.33
CA ASP A 19 0.02 41.87 -30.60
C ASP A 19 1.02 41.98 -29.42
N ARG A 20 0.54 41.89 -28.17
CA ARG A 20 1.40 41.84 -26.98
C ARG A 20 2.19 40.52 -26.92
N MET A 21 1.55 39.39 -27.22
CA MET A 21 2.15 38.06 -27.27
C MET A 21 3.16 37.89 -28.41
N ALA A 22 3.08 38.70 -29.47
CA ALA A 22 4.08 38.73 -30.54
C ALA A 22 5.44 39.28 -30.07
N THR A 23 5.47 40.07 -29.00
CA THR A 23 6.71 40.64 -28.46
C THR A 23 7.28 39.78 -27.32
N GLN A 24 8.61 39.66 -27.23
CA GLN A 24 9.27 38.94 -26.12
C GLN A 24 8.95 39.58 -24.76
N ALA A 25 8.83 40.91 -24.71
CA ALA A 25 8.47 41.65 -23.50
C ALA A 25 7.02 41.39 -23.05
N GLY A 26 6.06 41.32 -23.98
CA GLY A 26 4.66 41.02 -23.65
C GLY A 26 4.46 39.57 -23.20
N ARG A 27 5.18 38.61 -23.79
CA ARG A 27 5.21 37.22 -23.29
C ARG A 27 5.77 37.12 -21.88
N ARG A 28 6.88 37.81 -21.59
CA ARG A 28 7.45 37.89 -20.24
C ARG A 28 6.48 38.53 -19.24
N ALA A 29 5.74 39.57 -19.64
CA ALA A 29 4.76 40.22 -18.77
C ALA A 29 3.56 39.32 -18.42
N GLU A 30 3.04 38.56 -19.39
CA GLU A 30 1.98 37.56 -19.15
C GLU A 30 2.48 36.40 -18.28
N LEU A 31 3.71 35.91 -18.51
CA LEU A 31 4.30 34.87 -17.66
C LEU A 31 4.53 35.35 -16.22
N GLN A 32 4.89 36.61 -16.02
CA GLN A 32 4.98 37.22 -14.68
C GLN A 32 3.61 37.36 -14.01
N LYS A 33 2.57 37.68 -14.78
CA LYS A 33 1.20 37.74 -14.28
C LYS A 33 0.71 36.36 -13.82
N LEU A 34 0.96 35.32 -14.62
CA LEU A 34 0.67 33.93 -14.27
C LEU A 34 1.38 33.50 -12.98
N SER A 35 2.65 33.89 -12.79
CA SER A 35 3.40 33.64 -11.55
C SER A 35 2.80 34.35 -10.34
N SER A 36 2.27 35.57 -10.49
CA SER A 36 1.65 36.31 -9.37
C SER A 36 0.27 35.77 -8.97
N GLU A 37 -0.52 35.27 -9.92
CA GLU A 37 -1.85 34.71 -9.67
C GLU A 37 -1.78 33.32 -9.00
N ASP A 38 -0.68 32.58 -9.17
CA ASP A 38 -0.46 31.26 -8.54
C ASP A 38 -0.45 31.32 -7.00
N GLY A 39 -0.08 32.48 -6.42
CA GLY A 39 -0.02 32.73 -4.98
C GLY A 39 -1.37 32.95 -4.29
N GLU A 40 -2.41 33.41 -5.01
CA GLU A 40 -3.72 33.72 -4.40
C GLU A 40 -4.54 32.46 -4.09
N TRP A 41 -4.33 31.37 -4.84
CA TRP A 41 -5.11 30.13 -4.74
C TRP A 41 -4.39 29.00 -4.00
N THR A 42 -3.21 29.27 -3.43
CA THR A 42 -2.37 28.24 -2.80
C THR A 42 -3.05 27.55 -1.61
N LEU A 43 -3.79 28.30 -0.78
CA LEU A 43 -4.49 27.73 0.38
C LEU A 43 -5.67 26.82 -0.03
N TYR A 44 -6.42 27.21 -1.05
CA TYR A 44 -7.49 26.38 -1.59
C TYR A 44 -6.94 25.08 -2.23
N ARG A 45 -5.85 25.20 -3.00
CA ARG A 45 -5.19 24.05 -3.64
C ARG A 45 -4.65 23.06 -2.62
N THR A 46 -4.03 23.53 -1.54
CA THR A 46 -3.50 22.66 -0.48
C THR A 46 -4.61 21.95 0.31
N LEU A 47 -5.73 22.63 0.59
CA LEU A 47 -6.90 21.99 1.21
C LEU A 47 -7.52 20.91 0.33
N CYS A 48 -7.66 21.17 -0.97
CA CYS A 48 -8.17 20.21 -1.94
C CYS A 48 -7.24 18.98 -2.05
N GLN A 49 -5.92 19.22 -2.11
CA GLN A 49 -4.89 18.19 -2.12
C GLN A 49 -4.93 17.31 -0.86
N PHE A 50 -5.08 17.90 0.33
CA PHE A 50 -5.20 17.14 1.57
C PHE A 50 -6.44 16.23 1.55
N ARG A 51 -7.60 16.76 1.12
CA ARG A 51 -8.86 16.00 1.08
C ARG A 51 -8.81 14.87 0.07
N LEU A 52 -8.46 15.16 -1.18
CA LEU A 52 -8.35 14.15 -2.23
C LEU A 52 -7.25 13.13 -1.93
N GLY A 53 -6.13 13.57 -1.37
CA GLY A 53 -5.05 12.69 -0.89
C GLY A 53 -5.53 11.74 0.21
N TYR A 54 -6.26 12.24 1.20
CA TYR A 54 -6.83 11.43 2.28
C TYR A 54 -7.84 10.39 1.77
N PHE A 55 -8.79 10.78 0.91
CA PHE A 55 -9.73 9.81 0.34
C PHE A 55 -9.05 8.81 -0.59
N SER A 56 -8.03 9.22 -1.36
CA SER A 56 -7.26 8.32 -2.20
C SER A 56 -6.47 7.32 -1.37
N PHE A 57 -5.93 7.75 -0.23
CA PHE A 57 -5.29 6.87 0.75
C PHE A 57 -6.29 5.84 1.32
N LEU A 58 -7.50 6.26 1.69
CA LEU A 58 -8.54 5.34 2.17
C LEU A 58 -8.87 4.29 1.12
N VAL A 59 -9.09 4.68 -0.15
CA VAL A 59 -9.35 3.75 -1.26
C VAL A 59 -8.17 2.80 -1.49
N LEU A 60 -6.94 3.29 -1.48
CA LEU A 60 -5.72 2.49 -1.60
C LEU A 60 -5.64 1.43 -0.50
N MET A 61 -5.88 1.82 0.76
CA MET A 61 -5.87 0.88 1.89
C MET A 61 -7.00 -0.14 1.80
N CYS A 62 -8.22 0.26 1.40
CA CYS A 62 -9.32 -0.67 1.14
C CYS A 62 -8.94 -1.73 0.12
N ILE A 63 -8.33 -1.32 -1.00
CA ILE A 63 -7.91 -2.24 -2.06
C ILE A 63 -6.82 -3.18 -1.55
N LEU A 64 -5.84 -2.69 -0.81
CA LEU A 64 -4.79 -3.51 -0.22
C LEU A 64 -5.38 -4.59 0.70
N MET A 65 -6.23 -4.20 1.65
CA MET A 65 -6.85 -5.12 2.61
C MET A 65 -7.75 -6.12 1.90
N PHE A 66 -8.66 -5.65 1.04
CA PHE A 66 -9.54 -6.51 0.25
C PHE A 66 -8.74 -7.52 -0.59
N SER A 67 -7.66 -7.08 -1.24
CA SER A 67 -6.83 -7.94 -2.08
C SER A 67 -6.14 -9.03 -1.27
N VAL A 68 -5.56 -8.69 -0.12
CA VAL A 68 -4.92 -9.65 0.78
C VAL A 68 -5.94 -10.65 1.32
N THR A 69 -7.12 -10.20 1.76
CA THR A 69 -8.18 -11.07 2.25
C THR A 69 -8.69 -11.99 1.15
N LEU A 70 -9.02 -11.46 -0.04
CA LEU A 70 -9.52 -12.25 -1.18
C LEU A 70 -8.52 -13.34 -1.62
N LEU A 71 -7.24 -12.98 -1.73
CA LEU A 71 -6.22 -13.94 -2.13
C LEU A 71 -6.03 -15.04 -1.08
N MET A 72 -6.10 -14.70 0.21
CA MET A 72 -6.01 -15.67 1.29
C MET A 72 -7.26 -16.55 1.39
N GLU A 73 -8.46 -16.04 1.08
CA GLU A 73 -9.67 -16.86 0.95
C GLU A 73 -9.51 -17.94 -0.13
N ILE A 74 -9.05 -17.53 -1.32
CA ILE A 74 -8.75 -18.48 -2.41
C ILE A 74 -7.71 -19.49 -1.95
N PHE A 75 -6.68 -19.04 -1.23
CA PHE A 75 -5.63 -19.89 -0.69
C PHE A 75 -6.17 -20.92 0.30
N PHE A 76 -6.98 -20.48 1.27
CA PHE A 76 -7.61 -21.34 2.26
C PHE A 76 -8.51 -22.38 1.61
N ALA A 77 -9.29 -22.00 0.60
CA ALA A 77 -10.17 -22.92 -0.14
C ALA A 77 -9.41 -24.02 -0.90
N ILE A 78 -8.12 -23.81 -1.20
CA ILE A 78 -7.26 -24.80 -1.88
C ILE A 78 -6.52 -25.67 -0.86
N PHE A 79 -5.95 -25.06 0.18
CA PHE A 79 -4.94 -25.70 1.03
C PHE A 79 -5.42 -26.12 2.42
N LEU A 80 -6.59 -25.67 2.88
CA LEU A 80 -7.13 -26.11 4.17
C LEU A 80 -7.45 -27.62 4.15
N PRO A 81 -7.10 -28.36 5.22
CA PRO A 81 -7.49 -29.76 5.37
C PRO A 81 -9.00 -29.98 5.25
N SER A 82 -9.81 -29.10 5.84
CA SER A 82 -11.28 -29.18 5.78
C SER A 82 -11.82 -29.10 4.37
N ALA A 83 -11.19 -28.30 3.49
CA ALA A 83 -11.59 -28.20 2.09
C ALA A 83 -11.48 -29.53 1.33
N ARG A 84 -10.59 -30.45 1.74
CA ARG A 84 -10.33 -31.74 1.09
C ARG A 84 -11.48 -32.75 1.21
N THR A 85 -12.38 -32.54 2.15
CA THR A 85 -13.48 -33.47 2.44
C THR A 85 -14.71 -33.27 1.55
N ASP A 86 -14.74 -32.20 0.76
CA ASP A 86 -15.81 -31.95 -0.19
C ASP A 86 -15.71 -32.89 -1.40
N ALA A 87 -16.86 -33.44 -1.83
CA ALA A 87 -16.99 -34.30 -3.01
C ALA A 87 -16.45 -33.66 -4.30
N TYR A 88 -16.50 -32.33 -4.43
CA TYR A 88 -16.01 -31.59 -5.60
C TYR A 88 -14.66 -30.90 -5.38
N PHE A 89 -13.95 -31.22 -4.30
CA PHE A 89 -12.69 -30.57 -3.91
C PHE A 89 -11.68 -30.49 -5.06
N THR A 90 -11.38 -31.61 -5.72
CA THR A 90 -10.34 -31.66 -6.76
C THR A 90 -10.65 -30.72 -7.92
N VAL A 91 -11.90 -30.68 -8.40
CA VAL A 91 -12.28 -29.81 -9.52
C VAL A 91 -12.25 -28.35 -9.10
N ARG A 92 -12.83 -28.01 -7.94
CA ARG A 92 -12.82 -26.65 -7.41
C ARG A 92 -11.40 -26.15 -7.22
N ALA A 93 -10.54 -26.95 -6.59
CA ALA A 93 -9.18 -26.54 -6.28
C ALA A 93 -8.36 -26.32 -7.55
N ILE A 94 -8.53 -27.17 -8.59
CA ILE A 94 -7.90 -26.93 -9.91
C ILE A 94 -8.39 -25.60 -10.50
N MET A 95 -9.69 -25.31 -10.44
CA MET A 95 -10.27 -24.06 -10.96
C MET A 95 -9.75 -22.83 -10.21
N LEU A 96 -9.76 -22.86 -8.87
CA LEU A 96 -9.27 -21.78 -8.02
C LEU A 96 -7.77 -21.54 -8.21
N LEU A 97 -7.00 -22.61 -8.38
CA LEU A 97 -5.57 -22.55 -8.61
C LEU A 97 -5.22 -22.02 -10.00
N ALA A 98 -6.04 -22.34 -11.02
CA ALA A 98 -5.94 -21.72 -12.34
C ALA A 98 -6.33 -20.23 -12.31
N PHE A 99 -7.28 -19.86 -11.45
CA PHE A 99 -7.70 -18.47 -11.25
C PHE A 99 -6.71 -17.63 -10.43
N LEU A 100 -5.99 -18.24 -9.48
CA LEU A 100 -5.11 -17.54 -8.54
C LEU A 100 -4.08 -16.60 -9.23
N PRO A 101 -3.33 -17.01 -10.27
CA PRO A 101 -2.41 -16.10 -10.98
C PRO A 101 -3.13 -14.93 -11.65
N PHE A 102 -4.33 -15.15 -12.20
CA PHE A 102 -5.13 -14.09 -12.82
C PHE A 102 -5.62 -13.09 -11.76
N ALA A 103 -6.18 -13.59 -10.65
CA ALA A 103 -6.60 -12.77 -9.53
C ALA A 103 -5.43 -11.95 -8.98
N LEU A 104 -4.26 -12.57 -8.80
CA LEU A 104 -3.06 -11.92 -8.31
C LEU A 104 -2.62 -10.79 -9.25
N ILE A 105 -2.56 -11.02 -10.56
CA ILE A 105 -2.19 -9.99 -11.54
C ILE A 105 -3.22 -8.84 -11.55
N PHE A 106 -4.51 -9.16 -11.54
CA PHE A 106 -5.58 -8.15 -11.56
C PHE A 106 -5.58 -7.29 -10.30
N LEU A 107 -5.46 -7.89 -9.12
CA LEU A 107 -5.42 -7.16 -7.85
C LEU A 107 -4.13 -6.33 -7.71
N SER A 108 -2.99 -6.87 -8.16
CA SER A 108 -1.73 -6.13 -8.20
C SER A 108 -1.83 -4.91 -9.13
N TYR A 109 -2.57 -5.03 -10.24
CA TYR A 109 -2.86 -3.91 -11.13
C TYR A 109 -3.75 -2.86 -10.47
N CYS A 110 -4.83 -3.27 -9.80
CA CYS A 110 -5.68 -2.35 -9.04
C CYS A 110 -4.89 -1.60 -7.94
N PHE A 111 -3.96 -2.29 -7.28
CA PHE A 111 -3.09 -1.71 -6.27
C PHE A 111 -2.07 -0.72 -6.88
N GLU A 112 -1.47 -1.04 -8.02
CA GLU A 112 -0.60 -0.11 -8.77
C GLU A 112 -1.36 1.18 -9.15
N GLU A 113 -2.54 1.05 -9.74
CA GLU A 113 -3.32 2.20 -10.20
C GLU A 113 -3.86 3.06 -9.06
N SER A 114 -4.28 2.44 -7.96
CA SER A 114 -4.67 3.19 -6.75
C SER A 114 -3.47 3.88 -6.10
N SER A 115 -2.28 3.27 -6.12
CA SER A 115 -1.05 3.91 -5.67
C SER A 115 -0.68 5.10 -6.56
N ARG A 116 -0.79 4.98 -7.89
CA ARG A 116 -0.56 6.09 -8.82
C ARG A 116 -1.53 7.23 -8.58
N LEU A 117 -2.83 6.94 -8.43
CA LEU A 117 -3.85 7.95 -8.15
C LEU A 117 -3.61 8.63 -6.80
N PHE A 118 -3.18 7.88 -5.77
CA PHE A 118 -2.80 8.45 -4.49
C PHE A 118 -1.60 9.40 -4.61
N LEU A 119 -0.54 8.97 -5.30
CA LEU A 119 0.63 9.81 -5.57
C LEU A 119 0.27 11.07 -6.38
N ASP A 120 -0.64 10.95 -7.33
CA ASP A 120 -1.18 12.06 -8.12
C ASP A 120 -2.06 13.01 -7.30
N ALA A 121 -2.78 12.48 -6.30
CA ALA A 121 -3.60 13.29 -5.41
C ALA A 121 -2.75 14.14 -4.46
N ILE A 122 -1.57 13.64 -4.04
CA ILE A 122 -0.63 14.34 -3.16
C ILE A 122 0.42 15.17 -3.90
N ASP A 123 0.47 15.16 -5.24
CA ASP A 123 1.43 15.97 -5.98
C ASP A 123 1.08 17.47 -5.86
N SER A 124 2.05 18.26 -5.41
CA SER A 124 1.88 19.71 -5.24
C SER A 124 2.21 20.51 -6.50
N ARG A 125 2.81 19.90 -7.52
CA ARG A 125 3.34 20.61 -8.70
C ARG A 125 2.25 21.26 -9.55
N GLU A 126 1.11 20.60 -9.74
CA GLU A 126 0.06 21.01 -10.70
C GLU A 126 -1.36 21.04 -10.07
N GLY A 127 -1.40 21.00 -8.73
CA GLY A 127 -2.64 20.78 -7.98
C GLY A 127 -3.03 19.31 -7.96
N SER A 128 -4.03 18.97 -7.15
CA SER A 128 -4.42 17.56 -6.95
C SER A 128 -4.98 16.91 -8.21
N LEU A 129 -4.63 15.64 -8.45
CA LEU A 129 -5.12 14.79 -9.54
C LEU A 129 -4.74 15.28 -10.95
N ALA A 130 -3.54 15.84 -11.12
CA ALA A 130 -3.09 16.41 -12.39
C ALA A 130 -3.00 15.36 -13.51
N ASN A 131 -2.44 14.19 -13.22
CA ASN A 131 -2.32 13.10 -14.18
C ASN A 131 -3.69 12.53 -14.53
N PHE A 132 -4.57 12.38 -13.55
CA PHE A 132 -5.95 11.97 -13.77
C PHE A 132 -6.71 12.91 -14.72
N ARG A 133 -6.61 14.23 -14.49
CA ARG A 133 -7.24 15.23 -15.37
C ARG A 133 -6.67 15.17 -16.78
N LEU A 134 -5.35 15.02 -16.90
CA LEU A 134 -4.68 14.89 -18.20
C LEU A 134 -5.11 13.61 -18.94
N SER A 135 -5.15 12.46 -18.28
CA SER A 135 -5.53 11.19 -18.92
C SER A 135 -6.98 11.21 -19.39
N LEU A 136 -7.89 11.76 -18.59
CA LEU A 136 -9.29 11.96 -18.96
C LEU A 136 -9.43 12.90 -20.15
N CYS A 137 -8.72 14.03 -20.14
CA CYS A 137 -8.71 14.99 -21.23
C CYS A 137 -8.20 14.37 -22.54
N VAL A 138 -7.11 13.60 -22.49
CA VAL A 138 -6.54 12.93 -23.66
C VAL A 138 -7.50 11.86 -24.22
N CYS A 139 -8.18 11.11 -23.35
CA CYS A 139 -9.22 10.17 -23.79
C CYS A 139 -10.37 10.87 -24.53
N ILE A 140 -10.89 11.97 -23.98
CA ILE A 140 -11.98 12.74 -24.59
C ILE A 140 -11.53 13.36 -25.92
N HIS A 141 -10.35 13.98 -25.94
CA HIS A 141 -9.76 14.59 -27.14
C HIS A 141 -9.52 13.55 -28.24
N TYR A 142 -8.97 12.39 -27.87
CA TYR A 142 -8.76 11.29 -28.81
C TYR A 142 -10.07 10.79 -29.39
N MET A 143 -11.11 10.57 -28.58
CA MET A 143 -12.43 10.15 -29.10
C MET A 143 -13.02 11.16 -30.09
N ARG A 144 -12.82 12.46 -29.85
CA ARG A 144 -13.32 13.54 -30.71
C ARG A 144 -12.56 13.65 -32.02
N HIS A 145 -11.23 13.46 -32.00
CA HIS A 145 -10.33 13.77 -33.12
C HIS A 145 -9.56 12.55 -33.65
N TRP A 146 -10.05 11.33 -33.42
CA TRP A 146 -9.30 10.09 -33.70
C TRP A 146 -8.86 9.95 -35.17
N ARG A 147 -9.61 10.53 -36.12
CA ARG A 147 -9.32 10.48 -37.57
C ARG A 147 -8.20 11.43 -38.00
N GLU A 148 -7.92 12.44 -37.19
CA GLU A 148 -6.99 13.54 -37.52
C GLU A 148 -5.62 13.37 -36.85
N MET A 149 -5.46 12.34 -35.99
CA MET A 149 -4.21 12.06 -35.28
C MET A 149 -3.15 11.42 -36.20
N PRO A 150 -1.97 12.04 -36.36
CA PRO A 150 -0.90 11.54 -37.23
C PRO A 150 -0.33 10.19 -36.74
N ASP A 151 0.19 9.39 -37.68
CA ASP A 151 0.93 8.17 -37.36
C ASP A 151 2.42 8.52 -37.19
N ASP A 152 2.98 8.27 -36.00
CA ASP A 152 4.39 8.56 -35.74
C ASP A 152 5.32 7.55 -36.47
N ARG A 153 6.06 8.06 -37.45
CA ARG A 153 7.06 7.32 -38.24
C ARG A 153 8.43 7.25 -37.55
N LEU A 154 8.79 8.22 -36.70
CA LEU A 154 10.11 8.33 -36.07
C LEU A 154 10.34 7.23 -35.03
N GLU A 155 9.35 6.98 -34.17
CA GLU A 155 9.42 5.82 -33.29
C GLU A 155 9.37 4.50 -34.10
N ARG A 156 8.73 4.44 -35.28
CA ARG A 156 8.68 3.20 -36.08
C ARG A 156 10.06 2.84 -36.61
N GLU A 157 10.81 3.81 -37.13
CA GLU A 157 12.20 3.63 -37.56
C GLU A 157 13.15 3.37 -36.38
N ARG A 158 12.94 4.02 -35.22
CA ARG A 158 13.69 3.71 -33.99
C ARG A 158 13.39 2.28 -33.50
N PHE A 159 12.12 1.87 -33.49
CA PHE A 159 11.69 0.52 -33.07
C PHE A 159 12.13 -0.56 -34.05
N ASP A 160 12.14 -0.27 -35.36
CA ASP A 160 12.63 -1.18 -36.40
C ASP A 160 14.17 -1.23 -36.43
N ALA A 161 14.88 -0.15 -36.06
CA ALA A 161 16.34 -0.16 -35.89
C ALA A 161 16.81 -0.93 -34.63
N PHE A 162 15.97 -1.00 -33.59
CA PHE A 162 16.20 -1.81 -32.39
C PHE A 162 15.71 -3.26 -32.54
N ARG A 163 14.77 -3.51 -33.45
CA ARG A 163 14.39 -4.84 -33.89
C ARG A 163 15.39 -5.28 -34.96
N GLY A 164 16.59 -5.65 -34.52
CA GLY A 164 17.46 -6.47 -35.36
C GLY A 164 16.64 -7.63 -35.93
N ASP A 165 16.78 -7.88 -37.22
CA ASP A 165 16.14 -9.00 -37.93
C ASP A 165 16.12 -10.23 -37.01
N ASP A 166 15.00 -10.95 -36.94
CA ASP A 166 14.80 -12.12 -36.06
C ASP A 166 16.00 -13.10 -36.17
N GLU A 167 17.02 -12.90 -35.32
CA GLU A 167 18.25 -13.70 -35.25
C GLU A 167 18.00 -15.05 -34.56
N ASP A 168 16.75 -15.44 -34.31
CA ASP A 168 16.42 -16.61 -33.50
C ASP A 168 16.66 -17.97 -34.22
N GLN A 169 16.93 -17.96 -35.53
CA GLN A 169 17.19 -19.19 -36.31
C GLN A 169 18.66 -19.34 -36.75
N GLU A 170 19.39 -18.23 -36.94
CA GLU A 170 20.82 -18.24 -37.29
C GLU A 170 21.74 -18.15 -36.05
N ALA A 171 21.30 -17.57 -34.94
CA ALA A 171 22.11 -17.42 -33.72
C ALA A 171 22.46 -18.77 -33.07
N TRP A 172 21.58 -19.78 -33.17
CA TRP A 172 21.88 -21.13 -32.69
C TRP A 172 22.97 -21.81 -33.54
N ALA A 173 23.00 -21.57 -34.85
CA ALA A 173 24.05 -22.12 -35.71
C ALA A 173 25.42 -21.45 -35.46
N ARG A 174 25.45 -20.17 -35.07
CA ARG A 174 26.68 -19.40 -34.79
C ARG A 174 27.23 -19.58 -33.36
N LEU A 175 26.41 -19.99 -32.39
CA LEU A 175 26.81 -20.20 -30.99
C LEU A 175 27.79 -21.37 -30.77
N VAL A 176 27.97 -22.24 -31.78
CA VAL A 176 29.00 -23.30 -31.76
C VAL A 176 30.37 -22.82 -32.25
N SER A 177 30.50 -21.61 -32.81
CA SER A 177 31.74 -21.22 -33.52
C SER A 177 32.45 -19.94 -33.04
N CYS A 178 31.90 -19.13 -32.11
CA CYS A 178 32.59 -17.89 -31.75
C CYS A 178 32.55 -17.56 -30.27
N VAL A 179 33.45 -18.22 -29.55
CA VAL A 179 34.10 -17.66 -28.36
C VAL A 179 34.88 -16.41 -28.81
N THR A 180 34.81 -15.32 -28.03
CA THR A 180 35.48 -14.00 -28.17
C THR A 180 34.82 -12.92 -29.04
N ALA A 181 34.12 -11.98 -28.38
CA ALA A 181 34.19 -10.51 -28.55
C ALA A 181 32.95 -9.86 -27.91
N GLY A 182 33.15 -8.82 -27.10
CA GLY A 182 32.09 -7.86 -26.73
C GLY A 182 32.46 -6.47 -27.23
N PRO A 183 31.86 -5.36 -26.72
CA PRO A 183 30.55 -5.20 -26.07
C PRO A 183 29.68 -4.14 -26.79
N LYS A 184 28.37 -4.06 -26.50
CA LYS A 184 27.62 -2.79 -26.42
C LYS A 184 26.21 -3.00 -25.83
N TYR A 185 25.79 -2.02 -25.05
CA TYR A 185 24.52 -1.79 -24.35
C TYR A 185 24.39 -2.27 -22.90
N LEU A 186 24.60 -1.30 -22.03
CA LEU A 186 24.30 -1.28 -20.61
C LEU A 186 23.81 0.14 -20.30
N LEU A 187 22.48 0.35 -20.32
CA LEU A 187 21.72 1.48 -19.72
C LEU A 187 20.24 1.47 -20.18
N SER A 188 19.50 0.41 -19.85
CA SER A 188 18.02 0.45 -19.92
C SER A 188 17.33 -0.15 -18.69
N ALA A 189 18.10 -0.46 -17.64
CA ALA A 189 17.53 -0.66 -16.31
C ALA A 189 17.43 0.72 -15.66
N ILE A 190 16.22 1.13 -15.30
CA ILE A 190 15.81 2.47 -14.81
C ILE A 190 15.45 3.45 -15.95
N TYR A 191 14.47 3.07 -16.78
CA TYR A 191 13.52 4.03 -17.34
C TYR A 191 12.12 3.48 -17.12
N THR A 192 11.29 4.23 -16.38
CA THR A 192 9.86 4.03 -16.34
C THR A 192 9.28 4.59 -17.64
N ASP A 193 9.07 3.73 -18.63
CA ASP A 193 8.41 4.08 -19.91
C ASP A 193 6.92 4.47 -19.73
N ASP A 194 6.48 4.83 -18.53
CA ASP A 194 5.12 5.28 -18.27
C ASP A 194 4.92 6.68 -18.90
N PRO A 195 3.95 6.87 -19.81
CA PRO A 195 3.68 8.17 -20.41
C PRO A 195 3.29 9.23 -19.37
N PHE A 196 2.81 8.81 -18.18
CA PHE A 196 2.41 9.67 -17.07
C PHE A 196 3.44 9.74 -15.93
N ASP A 197 4.62 9.13 -16.03
CA ASP A 197 5.75 9.42 -15.14
C ASP A 197 6.62 10.54 -15.73
N ASP A 198 6.96 11.56 -14.94
CA ASP A 198 7.72 12.75 -15.40
C ASP A 198 9.15 12.81 -14.83
N LYS A 199 9.59 11.75 -14.15
CA LYS A 199 10.93 11.69 -13.55
C LYS A 199 11.99 11.33 -14.60
N ASN A 200 13.12 12.03 -14.57
CA ASN A 200 14.36 11.73 -15.33
C ASN A 200 14.22 11.68 -16.87
N LYS A 201 13.26 12.39 -17.47
CA LYS A 201 13.02 12.40 -18.93
C LYS A 201 13.84 13.41 -19.75
N GLU A 202 14.82 14.08 -19.14
CA GLU A 202 15.60 15.14 -19.79
C GLU A 202 16.48 14.61 -20.94
N SER A 203 17.11 13.45 -20.74
CA SER A 203 17.93 12.74 -21.72
C SER A 203 17.13 12.27 -22.94
N GLU A 204 15.88 11.84 -22.74
CA GLU A 204 14.99 11.38 -23.82
C GLU A 204 14.54 12.53 -24.71
N ASP A 205 14.22 13.67 -24.10
CA ASP A 205 13.85 14.88 -24.86
C ASP A 205 15.03 15.41 -25.66
N GLU A 206 16.24 15.39 -25.11
CA GLU A 206 17.46 15.81 -25.81
C GLU A 206 17.73 14.91 -27.01
N MET A 207 17.69 13.59 -26.83
CA MET A 207 17.85 12.61 -27.92
C MET A 207 16.77 12.78 -29.00
N ARG A 208 15.54 13.11 -28.60
CA ARG A 208 14.43 13.30 -29.54
C ARG A 208 14.55 14.62 -30.29
N TYR A 209 14.98 15.68 -29.63
CA TYR A 209 15.30 16.95 -30.26
C TYR A 209 16.41 16.81 -31.31
N GLU A 210 17.45 16.03 -31.02
CA GLU A 210 18.48 15.69 -32.00
C GLU A 210 17.92 14.93 -33.21
N LEU A 211 17.05 13.95 -32.99
CA LEU A 211 16.37 13.21 -34.07
C LEU A 211 15.45 14.11 -34.91
N GLU A 212 14.73 15.04 -34.29
CA GLU A 212 13.91 16.04 -34.99
C GLU A 212 14.77 16.95 -35.87
N LEU A 213 15.95 17.37 -35.38
CA LEU A 213 16.92 18.15 -36.16
C LEU A 213 17.48 17.36 -37.35
N LEU A 214 17.76 16.05 -37.17
CA LEU A 214 18.22 15.17 -38.23
C LEU A 214 17.15 14.98 -39.31
N PHE A 215 15.90 14.72 -38.91
CA PHE A 215 14.78 14.56 -39.84
C PHE A 215 14.47 15.85 -40.62
N GLN A 216 14.54 17.01 -39.95
CA GLN A 216 14.43 18.30 -40.64
C GLN A 216 15.56 18.50 -41.66
N ARG A 217 16.79 18.08 -41.35
CA ARG A 217 17.93 18.13 -42.27
C ARG A 217 17.68 17.26 -43.50
N GLU A 218 17.21 16.03 -43.32
CA GLU A 218 16.87 15.10 -44.42
C GLU A 218 15.76 15.64 -45.33
N GLN A 219 14.70 16.23 -44.77
CA GLN A 219 13.64 16.87 -45.57
C GLN A 219 14.14 18.10 -46.33
N THR A 220 15.07 18.86 -45.76
CA THR A 220 15.70 20.01 -46.40
C THR A 220 16.60 19.55 -47.56
N GLU A 221 17.25 18.39 -47.44
CA GLU A 221 18.07 17.78 -48.49
C GLU A 221 17.22 17.14 -49.60
N GLU A 222 16.12 16.44 -49.28
CA GLU A 222 15.17 15.88 -50.26
C GLU A 222 14.46 16.97 -51.08
N SER A 223 14.08 18.07 -50.42
CA SER A 223 13.46 19.22 -51.09
C SER A 223 14.48 20.00 -51.96
N GLY A 224 15.77 19.99 -51.58
CA GLY A 224 16.88 20.45 -52.41
C GLY A 224 17.11 19.58 -53.65
N HIS A 225 17.05 18.25 -53.52
CA HIS A 225 17.21 17.31 -54.63
C HIS A 225 16.02 17.28 -55.61
N LYS A 226 14.78 17.48 -55.12
CA LYS A 226 13.60 17.64 -55.98
C LYS A 226 13.56 18.98 -56.72
N ARG A 227 14.29 20.00 -56.25
CA ARG A 227 14.42 21.30 -56.94
C ARG A 227 15.53 21.29 -58.01
N SER A 228 16.56 20.45 -57.86
CA SER A 228 17.64 20.28 -58.84
C SER A 228 17.23 19.41 -60.05
N SER A 229 16.32 18.44 -59.87
CA SER A 229 15.85 17.56 -60.96
C SER A 229 14.70 18.12 -61.82
N ARG A 230 14.15 19.29 -61.47
CA ARG A 230 13.03 19.92 -62.22
C ARG A 230 13.45 21.15 -63.05
N TYR A 231 14.74 21.50 -63.09
CA TYR A 231 15.28 22.67 -63.81
C TYR A 231 16.02 22.35 -65.13
N LEU A 232 15.82 21.16 -65.71
CA LEU A 232 16.39 20.76 -67.01
C LEU A 232 15.36 20.23 -68.01
N ARG A 233 14.17 20.83 -68.09
CA ARG A 233 13.36 20.75 -69.31
C ARG A 233 12.40 21.93 -69.47
N HIS A 234 12.50 22.53 -70.66
CA HIS A 234 11.67 23.58 -71.24
C HIS A 234 11.94 25.04 -70.85
N ARG A 235 12.81 25.68 -71.64
CA ARG A 235 12.61 27.07 -72.06
C ARG A 235 13.00 27.24 -73.53
N SER A 236 12.02 27.54 -74.37
CA SER A 236 12.19 28.18 -75.67
C SER A 236 11.06 29.19 -75.87
N SER A 237 11.43 30.43 -76.20
CA SER A 237 10.67 31.54 -76.82
C SER A 237 9.44 32.11 -76.10
N ASN A 238 9.08 33.39 -76.21
CA ASN A 238 9.79 34.67 -76.45
C ASN A 238 8.75 35.79 -76.13
N SER A 239 9.23 37.04 -75.93
CA SER A 239 8.51 38.35 -76.08
C SER A 239 7.31 38.65 -75.15
N SER A 240 6.99 39.86 -74.69
CA SER A 240 7.52 41.25 -74.80
C SER A 240 6.67 42.19 -73.92
N SER A 241 7.19 43.42 -73.71
CA SER A 241 6.54 44.72 -73.40
C SER A 241 6.03 44.97 -71.96
N SER A 242 6.67 45.92 -71.24
CA SER A 242 6.23 47.32 -70.94
C SER A 242 5.22 47.38 -69.77
N SER A 243 5.20 48.29 -68.82
CA SER A 243 5.82 49.59 -68.57
C SER A 243 5.53 49.95 -67.09
N ASP A 244 6.21 50.98 -66.61
CA ASP A 244 6.18 51.58 -65.27
C ASP A 244 4.78 51.83 -64.66
N GLU A 245 4.62 51.64 -63.35
CA GLU A 245 4.27 52.73 -62.40
C GLU A 245 4.24 52.28 -60.93
N ASN A 246 4.35 53.31 -60.08
CA ASN A 246 4.69 53.34 -58.67
C ASN A 246 3.73 52.66 -57.68
N SER A 247 4.34 52.33 -56.53
CA SER A 247 3.78 52.44 -55.17
C SER A 247 2.51 51.66 -54.82
N SER A 248 2.64 50.58 -54.03
CA SER A 248 1.75 50.20 -52.91
C SER A 248 2.22 48.87 -52.26
N PRO A 249 1.56 48.35 -51.22
CA PRO A 249 1.91 48.32 -49.81
C PRO A 249 2.53 46.96 -49.40
N SER A 250 3.41 46.42 -50.23
CA SER A 250 3.88 45.03 -50.10
C SER A 250 4.98 44.82 -49.03
N ALA A 251 5.50 45.89 -48.43
CA ALA A 251 6.48 45.82 -47.34
C ALA A 251 5.84 45.75 -45.94
N ARG A 252 4.58 46.17 -45.76
CA ARG A 252 3.82 45.96 -44.50
C ARG A 252 3.24 44.56 -44.40
N TRP A 253 2.77 44.00 -45.52
CA TRP A 253 2.28 42.62 -45.58
C TRP A 253 3.40 41.57 -45.49
N LYS A 254 4.61 41.86 -45.99
CA LYS A 254 5.78 40.99 -45.76
C LYS A 254 6.28 41.01 -44.32
N ARG A 255 6.14 42.13 -43.59
CA ARG A 255 6.42 42.19 -42.15
C ARG A 255 5.30 41.59 -41.30
N ALA A 256 4.03 41.68 -41.72
CA ALA A 256 2.93 40.96 -41.08
C ALA A 256 3.03 39.44 -41.29
N PHE A 257 3.51 38.98 -42.45
CA PHE A 257 3.80 37.55 -42.68
C PHE A 257 5.06 37.06 -41.95
N GLN A 258 6.00 37.97 -41.63
CA GLN A 258 7.16 37.69 -40.77
C GLN A 258 6.88 37.91 -39.26
N ALA A 259 5.79 38.60 -38.91
CA ALA A 259 5.29 38.72 -37.52
C ALA A 259 4.27 37.61 -37.19
N ALA A 260 3.55 37.11 -38.19
CA ALA A 260 2.83 35.84 -38.12
C ALA A 260 3.80 34.63 -38.08
N SER A 261 5.08 34.81 -38.42
CA SER A 261 6.11 33.79 -38.23
C SER A 261 6.78 33.82 -36.85
N THR A 262 6.35 34.68 -35.92
CA THR A 262 6.79 34.65 -34.51
C THR A 262 5.78 33.99 -33.57
N THR A 263 4.53 33.80 -34.00
CA THR A 263 3.59 32.81 -33.44
C THR A 263 3.97 31.37 -33.83
N VAL A 264 4.90 31.21 -34.77
CA VAL A 264 5.44 29.94 -35.30
C VAL A 264 6.75 29.52 -34.60
N LYS A 265 7.08 30.09 -33.43
CA LYS A 265 8.05 29.44 -32.50
C LYS A 265 7.44 28.27 -31.73
N PHE A 266 6.11 28.09 -31.80
CA PHE A 266 5.52 26.76 -31.86
C PHE A 266 5.57 26.32 -33.33
N ASN A 267 6.75 25.94 -33.80
CA ASN A 267 6.80 25.19 -35.05
C ASN A 267 6.04 23.90 -34.74
N THR A 268 4.91 23.69 -35.41
CA THR A 268 4.30 22.38 -35.58
C THR A 268 5.41 21.50 -36.11
N THR A 269 5.92 20.60 -35.28
CA THR A 269 6.58 19.44 -35.88
C THR A 269 5.50 18.79 -36.76
N HIS A 270 5.87 18.24 -37.92
CA HIS A 270 4.94 17.56 -38.84
C HIS A 270 4.13 16.41 -38.15
N PHE A 271 4.38 16.16 -36.87
CA PHE A 271 3.89 15.07 -36.06
C PHE A 271 2.97 15.53 -34.89
N ASP A 272 2.74 16.83 -34.74
CA ASP A 272 1.79 17.34 -33.75
C ASP A 272 0.35 17.14 -34.25
N GLY A 273 -0.42 16.29 -33.57
CA GLY A 273 -1.87 16.14 -33.83
C GLY A 273 -2.65 17.45 -33.59
N PRO A 274 -3.99 17.44 -33.75
CA PRO A 274 -4.79 18.64 -33.54
C PRO A 274 -4.56 19.22 -32.13
N PRO A 275 -4.41 20.56 -32.01
CA PRO A 275 -4.08 21.22 -30.75
C PRO A 275 -5.13 20.88 -29.70
N LEU A 276 -4.69 20.74 -28.45
CA LEU A 276 -5.56 20.36 -27.35
C LEU A 276 -6.65 21.43 -27.19
N ASP A 277 -7.91 21.02 -27.32
CA ASP A 277 -9.04 21.94 -27.20
C ASP A 277 -8.99 22.54 -25.79
N PHE A 278 -8.62 23.84 -25.68
CA PHE A 278 -8.59 24.56 -24.39
C PHE A 278 -9.91 24.42 -23.62
N SER A 279 -11.03 24.30 -24.35
CA SER A 279 -12.34 24.00 -23.77
C SER A 279 -12.39 22.66 -23.04
N THR A 280 -11.81 21.59 -23.58
CA THR A 280 -11.79 20.25 -22.96
C THR A 280 -10.90 20.22 -21.71
N LEU A 281 -9.76 20.91 -21.75
CA LEU A 281 -8.85 21.02 -20.61
C LEU A 281 -9.50 21.80 -19.46
N VAL A 282 -10.08 22.98 -19.75
CA VAL A 282 -10.77 23.80 -18.76
C VAL A 282 -12.01 23.09 -18.20
N ILE A 283 -12.77 22.39 -19.04
CA ILE A 283 -13.91 21.60 -18.57
C ILE A 283 -13.44 20.51 -17.60
N THR A 284 -12.38 19.77 -17.93
CA THR A 284 -11.90 18.68 -17.08
C THR A 284 -11.28 19.21 -15.78
N ASP A 285 -10.50 20.28 -15.87
CA ASP A 285 -9.81 20.89 -14.73
C ASP A 285 -10.76 21.58 -13.74
N VAL A 286 -11.86 22.16 -14.21
CA VAL A 286 -12.86 22.80 -13.35
C VAL A 286 -13.87 21.79 -12.83
N LEU A 287 -14.35 20.89 -13.68
CA LEU A 287 -15.49 20.03 -13.37
C LEU A 287 -15.11 18.90 -12.42
N CYS A 288 -13.92 18.31 -12.52
CA CYS A 288 -13.49 17.22 -11.62
C CYS A 288 -13.40 17.63 -10.13
N PRO A 289 -12.69 18.71 -9.73
CA PRO A 289 -12.66 19.15 -8.34
C PRO A 289 -14.00 19.76 -7.89
N LEU A 290 -14.68 20.51 -8.77
CA LEU A 290 -15.97 21.13 -8.42
C LEU A 290 -17.06 20.08 -8.16
N VAL A 291 -17.15 19.03 -8.98
CA VAL A 291 -18.11 17.94 -8.77
C VAL A 291 -17.85 17.23 -7.44
N PHE A 292 -16.58 16.95 -7.12
CA PHE A 292 -16.23 16.35 -5.83
C PHE A 292 -16.67 17.23 -4.66
N GLU A 293 -16.36 18.52 -4.71
CA GLU A 293 -16.70 19.47 -3.64
C GLU A 293 -18.21 19.69 -3.49
N VAL A 294 -18.92 19.90 -4.60
CA VAL A 294 -20.37 20.15 -4.57
C VAL A 294 -21.11 18.93 -4.06
N ILE A 295 -20.76 17.72 -4.52
CA ILE A 295 -21.45 16.50 -4.10
C ILE A 295 -21.17 16.21 -2.62
N THR A 296 -19.91 16.29 -2.17
CA THR A 296 -19.57 16.00 -0.76
C THR A 296 -20.12 17.06 0.20
N MET A 297 -20.12 18.34 -0.17
CA MET A 297 -20.75 19.39 0.65
C MET A 297 -22.26 19.27 0.67
N TRP A 298 -22.87 18.91 -0.47
CA TRP A 298 -24.31 18.68 -0.54
C TRP A 298 -24.74 17.53 0.37
N THR A 299 -24.02 16.40 0.35
CA THR A 299 -24.33 15.27 1.24
C THR A 299 -24.18 15.64 2.71
N PHE A 300 -23.13 16.38 3.08
CA PHE A 300 -22.97 16.89 4.43
C PHE A 300 -24.16 17.76 4.88
N ILE A 301 -24.58 18.74 4.05
CA ILE A 301 -25.68 19.65 4.38
C ILE A 301 -27.00 18.89 4.51
N VAL A 302 -27.31 18.00 3.58
CA VAL A 302 -28.54 17.20 3.62
C VAL A 302 -28.58 16.31 4.86
N SER A 303 -27.50 15.60 5.17
CA SER A 303 -27.42 14.74 6.36
C SER A 303 -27.46 15.54 7.67
N LEU A 304 -26.86 16.73 7.71
CA LEU A 304 -26.92 17.61 8.87
C LEU A 304 -28.36 18.09 9.13
N LEU A 305 -29.08 18.46 8.07
CA LEU A 305 -30.47 18.90 8.17
C LEU A 305 -31.43 17.74 8.51
N ALA A 306 -31.15 16.52 8.04
CA ALA A 306 -31.98 15.35 8.29
C ALA A 306 -31.79 14.78 9.70
N ASN A 307 -30.54 14.61 10.15
CA ASN A 307 -30.23 13.89 11.39
C ASN A 307 -29.97 14.81 12.59
N MET A 308 -29.83 16.13 12.37
CA MET A 308 -29.45 17.12 13.39
C MET A 308 -28.20 16.74 14.19
N SER A 309 -27.34 15.90 13.61
CA SER A 309 -26.12 15.37 14.24
C SER A 309 -24.91 15.70 13.37
N PRO A 310 -23.99 16.55 13.85
CA PRO A 310 -22.75 16.86 13.14
C PRO A 310 -21.88 15.61 12.89
N LEU A 311 -21.92 14.64 13.81
CA LEU A 311 -21.16 13.40 13.67
C LEU A 311 -21.71 12.54 12.53
N ALA A 312 -23.03 12.37 12.45
CA ALA A 312 -23.66 11.59 11.38
C ALA A 312 -23.41 12.24 10.00
N ALA A 313 -23.57 13.58 9.92
CA ALA A 313 -23.28 14.32 8.70
C ALA A 313 -21.81 14.19 8.25
N PHE A 314 -20.87 14.19 9.20
CA PHE A 314 -19.45 14.00 8.91
C PHE A 314 -19.14 12.58 8.40
N LEU A 315 -19.78 11.56 8.97
CA LEU A 315 -19.62 10.17 8.50
C LEU A 315 -20.17 10.01 7.08
N ASP A 316 -21.35 10.55 6.78
CA ASP A 316 -21.94 10.51 5.43
C ASP A 316 -21.09 11.27 4.40
N TYR A 317 -20.48 12.38 4.82
CA TYR A 317 -19.49 13.12 4.03
C TYR A 317 -18.26 12.24 3.70
N ILE A 318 -17.71 11.51 4.69
CA ILE A 318 -16.57 10.61 4.46
C ILE A 318 -16.96 9.48 3.51
N GLN A 319 -18.13 8.87 3.70
CA GLN A 319 -18.64 7.81 2.82
C GLN A 319 -18.78 8.30 1.39
N CYS A 320 -19.39 9.48 1.21
CA CYS A 320 -19.55 10.09 -0.10
C CYS A 320 -18.20 10.36 -0.77
N GLY A 321 -17.25 10.95 -0.03
CA GLY A 321 -15.89 11.20 -0.53
C GLY A 321 -15.17 9.91 -0.94
N PHE A 322 -15.32 8.84 -0.15
CA PHE A 322 -14.79 7.51 -0.47
C PHE A 322 -15.35 6.94 -1.78
N TYR A 323 -16.68 6.92 -1.96
CA TYR A 323 -17.30 6.40 -3.18
C TYR A 323 -17.01 7.25 -4.42
N MET A 324 -16.93 8.57 -4.26
CA MET A 324 -16.50 9.48 -5.33
C MET A 324 -15.07 9.18 -5.75
N GLN A 325 -14.16 9.00 -4.79
CA GLN A 325 -12.76 8.68 -5.10
C GLN A 325 -12.61 7.28 -5.70
N ALA A 326 -13.38 6.30 -5.26
CA ALA A 326 -13.42 4.96 -5.88
C ALA A 326 -13.93 5.02 -7.34
N THR A 327 -14.90 5.89 -7.62
CA THR A 327 -15.36 6.15 -8.99
C THR A 327 -14.27 6.81 -9.83
N TYR A 328 -13.56 7.79 -9.26
CA TYR A 328 -12.41 8.44 -9.93
C TYR A 328 -11.30 7.43 -10.23
N LEU A 329 -11.04 6.49 -9.33
CA LEU A 329 -10.13 5.39 -9.59
C LEU A 329 -10.60 4.51 -10.75
N GLY A 330 -11.89 4.15 -10.82
CA GLY A 330 -12.42 3.38 -11.94
C GLY A 330 -12.24 4.09 -13.29
N VAL A 331 -12.53 5.40 -13.33
CA VAL A 331 -12.30 6.23 -14.53
C VAL A 331 -10.82 6.33 -14.84
N TRP A 332 -9.97 6.56 -13.83
CA TRP A 332 -8.51 6.60 -13.96
C TRP A 332 -7.97 5.32 -14.58
N MET A 333 -8.35 4.15 -14.06
CA MET A 333 -7.88 2.85 -14.58
C MET A 333 -8.22 2.69 -16.05
N ILE A 334 -9.44 3.06 -16.47
CA ILE A 334 -9.86 2.99 -17.87
C ILE A 334 -9.05 3.98 -18.72
N CYS A 335 -8.97 5.23 -18.30
CA CYS A 335 -8.26 6.28 -19.04
C CYS A 335 -6.76 5.99 -19.15
N HIS A 336 -6.13 5.59 -18.06
CA HIS A 336 -4.73 5.19 -17.99
C HIS A 336 -4.47 3.98 -18.88
N PHE A 337 -5.28 2.92 -18.80
CA PHE A 337 -5.15 1.76 -19.68
C PHE A 337 -5.30 2.11 -21.16
N CYS A 338 -6.31 2.92 -21.52
CA CYS A 338 -6.54 3.33 -22.91
C CYS A 338 -5.38 4.18 -23.45
N SER A 339 -4.91 5.15 -22.67
CA SER A 339 -3.81 6.04 -23.05
C SER A 339 -2.47 5.32 -23.10
N ALA A 340 -2.18 4.42 -22.14
CA ALA A 340 -0.97 3.61 -22.13
C ALA A 340 -0.94 2.55 -23.26
N ARG A 341 -2.09 1.97 -23.63
CA ARG A 341 -2.15 0.97 -24.71
C ARG A 341 -2.09 1.60 -26.10
N ASN A 342 -2.69 2.77 -26.29
CA ASN A 342 -2.77 3.42 -27.59
C ASN A 342 -1.55 4.30 -27.86
N ARG A 343 -0.71 3.87 -28.82
CA ARG A 343 0.52 4.58 -29.20
C ARG A 343 0.28 6.05 -29.56
N LYS A 344 -0.83 6.36 -30.25
CA LYS A 344 -1.16 7.76 -30.62
C LYS A 344 -1.42 8.64 -29.40
N MET A 345 -2.07 8.08 -28.37
CA MET A 345 -2.39 8.81 -27.15
C MET A 345 -1.17 9.01 -26.27
N ARG A 346 -0.29 8.00 -26.14
CA ARG A 346 0.98 8.12 -25.41
C ARG A 346 1.84 9.24 -25.97
N GLU A 347 1.96 9.26 -27.28
CA GLU A 347 2.76 10.25 -27.99
C GLU A 347 2.22 11.67 -27.77
N TYR A 348 0.90 11.80 -27.81
CA TYR A 348 0.22 13.05 -27.50
C TYR A 348 0.46 13.53 -26.05
N VAL A 349 0.41 12.63 -25.06
CA VAL A 349 0.75 12.93 -23.65
C VAL A 349 2.21 13.36 -23.52
N SER A 350 3.14 12.66 -24.17
CA SER A 350 4.57 12.98 -24.16
C SER A 350 4.84 14.38 -24.72
N ASN A 351 4.21 14.73 -25.84
CA ASN A 351 4.36 16.05 -26.45
C ASN A 351 3.76 17.16 -25.58
N TYR A 352 2.60 16.93 -24.96
CA TYR A 352 2.03 17.87 -23.99
C TYR A 352 3.00 18.15 -22.83
N ARG A 353 3.57 17.10 -22.23
CA ARG A 353 4.51 17.25 -21.11
C ARG A 353 5.83 17.89 -21.49
N ARG A 354 6.35 17.60 -22.69
CA ARG A 354 7.56 18.27 -23.18
C ARG A 354 7.33 19.78 -23.29
N ARG A 355 6.24 20.20 -23.94
CA ARG A 355 5.86 21.61 -24.05
C ARG A 355 5.68 22.28 -22.70
N TYR A 356 5.10 21.56 -21.75
CA TYR A 356 4.93 22.06 -20.39
C TYR A 356 6.27 22.25 -19.65
N ARG A 357 7.19 21.28 -19.75
CA ARG A 357 8.54 21.39 -19.17
C ARG A 357 9.34 22.54 -19.78
N ASP A 358 9.23 22.74 -21.09
CA ASP A 358 9.86 23.88 -21.76
C ASP A 358 9.33 25.21 -21.23
N MET A 359 8.00 25.33 -21.03
CA MET A 359 7.39 26.51 -20.41
C MET A 359 7.87 26.74 -18.98
N GLN A 360 8.01 25.68 -18.17
CA GLN A 360 8.52 25.79 -16.80
C GLN A 360 9.99 26.23 -16.75
N ARG A 361 10.83 25.74 -17.66
CA ARG A 361 12.22 26.18 -17.80
C ARG A 361 12.30 27.68 -18.07
N GLU A 362 11.47 28.18 -19.00
CA GLU A 362 11.40 29.62 -19.29
C GLU A 362 10.95 30.44 -18.06
N LEU A 363 9.96 29.94 -17.29
CA LEU A 363 9.52 30.58 -16.06
C LEU A 363 10.63 30.66 -15.00
N LEU A 364 11.37 29.56 -14.81
CA LEU A 364 12.45 29.46 -13.84
C LEU A 364 13.66 30.31 -14.24
N GLU A 365 13.97 30.40 -15.53
CA GLU A 365 14.98 31.32 -16.06
C GLU A 365 14.62 32.78 -15.76
N MET A 366 13.36 33.18 -15.93
CA MET A 366 12.93 34.54 -15.58
C MET A 366 12.95 34.83 -14.07
N GLU A 367 12.59 33.85 -13.23
CA GLU A 367 12.71 34.01 -11.78
C GLU A 367 14.18 34.12 -11.36
N ASN A 368 15.06 33.32 -11.96
CA ASN A 368 16.50 33.40 -11.75
C ASN A 368 17.10 34.72 -12.25
N GLU A 369 16.66 35.25 -13.39
CA GLU A 369 17.03 36.60 -13.86
C GLU A 369 16.64 37.65 -12.80
N LYS A 370 15.41 37.62 -12.27
CA LYS A 370 14.96 38.55 -11.21
C LYS A 370 15.73 38.37 -9.90
N ARG A 371 15.96 37.12 -9.46
CA ARG A 371 16.76 36.85 -8.25
C ARG A 371 18.21 37.28 -8.43
N ALA A 372 18.79 37.10 -9.62
CA ALA A 372 20.13 37.57 -9.94
C ALA A 372 20.21 39.10 -9.94
N GLU A 373 19.19 39.81 -10.44
CA GLU A 373 19.07 41.27 -10.32
C GLU A 373 19.02 41.73 -8.84
N HIS A 374 18.30 41.01 -7.98
CA HIS A 374 18.25 41.28 -6.54
C HIS A 374 19.54 40.86 -5.79
N LEU A 375 20.19 39.77 -6.17
CA LEU A 375 21.46 39.31 -5.59
C LEU A 375 22.65 40.18 -6.03
N TRP A 376 22.57 40.81 -7.21
CA TRP A 376 23.55 41.80 -7.65
C TRP A 376 23.61 43.01 -6.72
N LEU A 377 22.46 43.45 -6.16
CA LEU A 377 22.41 44.47 -5.11
C LEU A 377 23.12 44.03 -3.81
N VAL A 378 23.02 42.75 -3.45
CA VAL A 378 23.73 42.18 -2.28
C VAL A 378 25.24 42.08 -2.54
N SER A 379 25.64 41.71 -3.76
CA SER A 379 27.04 41.69 -4.23
C SER A 379 27.68 43.08 -4.23
N ILE A 380 26.94 44.11 -4.67
CA ILE A 380 27.37 45.51 -4.57
C ILE A 380 27.50 45.95 -3.11
N GLY A 381 26.55 45.56 -2.26
CA GLY A 381 26.63 45.79 -0.82
C GLY A 381 27.89 45.17 -0.20
N PHE A 382 28.21 43.93 -0.56
CA PHE A 382 29.41 43.24 -0.09
C PHE A 382 30.71 43.91 -0.56
N ARG A 383 30.78 44.30 -1.85
CA ARG A 383 31.93 45.02 -2.40
C ARG A 383 32.09 46.42 -1.80
N ALA A 384 30.99 47.11 -1.48
CA ALA A 384 31.04 48.41 -0.81
C ALA A 384 31.55 48.30 0.64
N VAL A 385 31.18 47.24 1.35
CA VAL A 385 31.68 46.94 2.72
C VAL A 385 33.17 46.60 2.70
N GLU A 386 33.63 45.83 1.72
CA GLU A 386 35.03 45.49 1.54
C GLU A 386 35.89 46.73 1.18
N GLN A 387 35.35 47.62 0.34
CA GLN A 387 35.96 48.92 0.05
C GLN A 387 36.02 49.83 1.29
N PHE A 388 34.99 49.81 2.14
CA PHE A 388 34.94 50.56 3.40
C PHE A 388 35.91 50.02 4.44
N GLN A 389 36.04 48.69 4.56
CA GLN A 389 37.03 48.05 5.44
C GLN A 389 38.44 48.39 5.00
N THR A 390 38.74 48.29 3.70
CA THR A 390 40.08 48.61 3.16
C THR A 390 40.42 50.10 3.36
N GLY A 391 39.44 51.00 3.17
CA GLY A 391 39.58 52.43 3.44
C GLY A 391 39.73 52.77 4.93
N PHE A 392 39.03 52.04 5.81
CA PHE A 392 39.15 52.19 7.25
C PHE A 392 40.52 51.72 7.76
N PHE A 393 41.01 50.56 7.31
CA PHE A 393 42.33 50.06 7.70
C PHE A 393 43.46 50.96 7.23
N THR A 394 43.42 51.47 6.00
CA THR A 394 44.41 52.44 5.50
C THR A 394 44.35 53.79 6.24
N PHE A 395 43.16 54.25 6.63
CA PHE A 395 43.01 55.46 7.47
C PHE A 395 43.55 55.24 8.89
N VAL A 396 43.27 54.07 9.50
CA VAL A 396 43.76 53.70 10.83
C VAL A 396 45.29 53.53 10.81
N GLU A 397 45.86 52.95 9.76
CA GLU A 397 47.31 52.79 9.60
C GLU A 397 48.01 54.15 9.44
N ALA A 398 47.45 55.06 8.66
CA ALA A 398 47.93 56.45 8.57
C ALA A 398 47.80 57.23 9.89
N ALA A 399 46.74 57.00 10.67
CA ALA A 399 46.56 57.59 11.99
C ALA A 399 47.55 57.02 13.03
N PHE A 400 47.88 55.72 12.94
CA PHE A 400 48.88 55.07 13.80
C PHE A 400 50.32 55.47 13.43
N GLU A 401 50.66 55.68 12.16
CA GLU A 401 51.96 56.24 11.78
C GLU A 401 52.14 57.70 12.25
N PHE A 402 51.06 58.50 12.21
CA PHE A 402 51.07 59.87 12.72
C PHE A 402 51.17 59.90 14.26
N GLY A 403 50.49 58.99 14.96
CA GLY A 403 50.59 58.83 16.41
C GLY A 403 51.93 58.23 16.89
N GLY A 404 52.55 57.35 16.10
CA GLY A 404 53.84 56.72 16.38
C GLY A 404 55.01 57.70 16.33
N ARG A 405 55.04 58.61 15.36
CA ARG A 405 56.07 59.67 15.29
C ARG A 405 56.04 60.65 16.46
N CYS A 406 54.91 60.81 17.15
CA CYS A 406 54.82 61.63 18.35
C CYS A 406 55.25 60.90 19.63
N ARG A 407 55.33 59.57 19.65
CA ARG A 407 55.56 58.77 20.86
C ARG A 407 57.02 58.31 21.05
N ASP A 408 57.86 58.39 20.03
CA ASP A 408 59.30 58.02 20.12
C ASP A 408 60.22 59.17 20.61
N ILE A 409 59.65 60.31 21.03
CA ILE A 409 60.40 61.45 21.62
C ILE A 409 60.37 61.43 23.17
N CYS A 410 59.61 60.55 23.82
CA CYS A 410 59.53 60.52 25.29
C CYS A 410 59.63 59.09 25.85
N CYS A 411 60.77 58.83 26.51
CA CYS A 411 61.07 57.75 27.48
C CYS A 411 61.81 56.48 26.95
N PRO A 412 63.11 56.36 27.23
CA PRO A 412 63.84 55.09 27.23
C PRO A 412 63.89 54.51 28.67
N TRP A 413 63.72 53.19 28.83
CA TRP A 413 64.47 52.27 29.71
C TRP A 413 63.70 50.97 30.00
N ARG A 414 64.50 49.96 30.38
CA ARG A 414 64.32 48.50 30.22
C ARG A 414 63.84 47.81 31.51
N SER A 415 63.23 46.63 31.32
CA SER A 415 63.31 45.40 32.15
C SER A 415 62.19 45.05 33.16
N ALA A 416 61.69 43.81 32.94
CA ALA A 416 61.53 42.71 33.92
C ALA A 416 60.14 42.36 34.48
N THR A 417 59.97 41.04 34.65
CA THR A 417 59.07 40.27 35.54
C THR A 417 57.58 40.19 35.15
N ILE A 418 56.92 39.05 34.89
CA ILE A 418 56.72 37.71 35.54
C ILE A 418 55.20 37.57 35.80
N SER A 419 54.70 36.33 35.67
CA SER A 419 53.46 35.74 36.24
C SER A 419 52.19 35.83 35.37
N GLU A 420 51.30 34.84 35.28
CA GLU A 420 51.22 33.40 35.59
C GLU A 420 49.76 32.98 35.31
N GLY A 421 49.52 31.69 35.02
CA GLY A 421 48.22 31.02 35.19
C GLY A 421 47.37 30.90 33.92
N GLY A 422 47.02 29.72 33.41
CA GLY A 422 47.28 28.36 33.88
C GLY A 422 46.28 27.37 33.26
N ALA A 423 46.80 26.19 32.90
CA ALA A 423 46.20 24.86 32.98
C ALA A 423 45.00 24.51 32.04
N SER A 424 44.91 23.33 31.42
CA SER A 424 45.64 22.06 31.63
C SER A 424 45.26 21.01 30.58
N ASN A 425 46.29 20.22 30.20
CA ASN A 425 46.34 18.75 30.06
C ASN A 425 45.57 18.06 28.91
N GLU A 426 46.06 16.98 28.28
CA GLU A 426 47.29 16.15 28.30
C GLU A 426 47.16 15.27 27.03
N GLU A 427 48.15 15.20 26.14
CA GLU A 427 49.23 14.19 26.12
C GLU A 427 48.76 12.73 25.86
N LYS A 428 49.03 12.17 24.66
CA LYS A 428 50.13 11.20 24.47
C LYS A 428 50.32 10.73 23.02
N GLN A 429 51.61 10.63 22.69
CA GLN A 429 52.29 10.25 21.46
C GLN A 429 52.21 8.75 21.13
N LEU A 430 52.46 8.38 19.86
CA LEU A 430 53.71 7.74 19.35
C LEU A 430 53.52 7.36 17.86
N LEU A 431 54.18 7.99 16.87
CA LEU A 431 55.58 7.90 16.37
C LEU A 431 55.97 6.60 15.65
N ASN A 432 56.25 6.72 14.34
CA ASN A 432 57.44 6.24 13.58
C ASN A 432 57.14 6.46 12.06
N SER A 433 57.82 7.26 11.24
CA SER A 433 59.25 7.54 10.93
C SER A 433 59.86 6.64 9.83
N GLY A 434 60.46 7.28 8.82
CA GLY A 434 61.44 6.73 7.85
C GLY A 434 60.96 6.77 6.38
N ASP A 435 61.27 7.78 5.56
CA ASP A 435 62.54 8.12 4.88
C ASP A 435 62.70 7.45 3.49
N GLY A 436 63.22 8.20 2.50
CA GLY A 436 63.66 7.63 1.20
C GLY A 436 63.25 8.37 -0.07
N THR A 437 64.00 9.42 -0.43
CA THR A 437 64.16 10.01 -1.78
C THR A 437 64.57 8.99 -2.85
N GLN A 438 64.02 9.06 -4.08
CA GLN A 438 64.81 8.83 -5.31
C GLN A 438 64.19 9.38 -6.61
N TYR A 439 65.13 9.63 -7.54
CA TYR A 439 65.14 10.42 -8.77
C TYR A 439 64.28 9.94 -9.97
N VAL A 440 63.98 10.90 -10.85
CA VAL A 440 63.41 10.82 -12.22
C VAL A 440 64.45 10.22 -13.22
N PRO A 441 64.04 9.60 -14.35
CA PRO A 441 64.02 10.37 -15.62
C PRO A 441 62.84 10.07 -16.55
N ALA A 442 62.53 11.08 -17.37
CA ALA A 442 61.54 11.07 -18.44
C ALA A 442 61.99 10.21 -19.65
N ASP A 443 61.03 9.64 -20.38
CA ASP A 443 61.11 9.65 -21.84
C ASP A 443 59.74 9.46 -22.55
N THR A 444 59.59 10.27 -23.61
CA THR A 444 58.80 10.10 -24.86
C THR A 444 57.27 9.95 -24.85
N THR A 445 56.59 11.05 -25.22
CA THR A 445 55.30 11.08 -25.96
C THR A 445 55.49 10.63 -27.43
N PRO A 446 54.44 10.13 -28.10
CA PRO A 446 53.69 11.03 -28.99
C PRO A 446 52.16 10.92 -28.89
N GLU A 447 51.54 12.05 -29.20
CA GLU A 447 50.12 12.36 -29.21
C GLU A 447 49.27 11.45 -30.12
N THR A 448 48.00 11.23 -29.76
CA THR A 448 46.88 11.32 -30.72
C THR A 448 45.50 11.40 -30.02
N THR A 449 44.82 12.53 -30.23
CA THR A 449 43.35 12.74 -30.28
C THR A 449 42.48 12.38 -29.07
N THR A 450 42.22 13.37 -28.22
CA THR A 450 41.10 13.41 -27.28
C THR A 450 39.82 13.90 -27.98
N GLU A 451 38.82 13.03 -28.05
CA GLU A 451 37.43 13.40 -28.33
C GLU A 451 36.72 13.50 -26.97
N SER A 452 36.39 14.73 -26.55
CA SER A 452 35.80 15.01 -25.24
C SER A 452 34.31 14.64 -25.23
N THR A 453 33.96 13.57 -24.53
CA THR A 453 32.57 13.29 -24.14
C THR A 453 32.36 13.85 -22.74
N CYS A 454 31.29 14.62 -22.53
CA CYS A 454 30.96 15.25 -21.25
C CYS A 454 30.50 14.20 -20.22
N ASP A 455 31.12 14.21 -19.04
CA ASP A 455 30.72 13.41 -17.87
C ASP A 455 29.47 14.01 -17.19
N PRO A 456 28.56 13.19 -16.64
CA PRO A 456 27.42 13.67 -15.87
C PRO A 456 27.82 14.19 -14.48
N ALA A 457 27.06 15.17 -13.99
CA ALA A 457 27.31 15.94 -12.78
C ALA A 457 27.57 15.08 -11.53
N ARG A 458 28.68 15.38 -10.83
CA ARG A 458 29.06 14.78 -9.54
C ARG A 458 28.37 15.49 -8.38
N ASP A 459 27.63 14.74 -7.57
CA ASP A 459 27.20 15.17 -6.23
C ASP A 459 28.42 15.27 -5.30
N ALA A 460 28.58 16.44 -4.67
CA ALA A 460 29.81 16.84 -3.99
C ALA A 460 30.05 16.21 -2.59
N ASN A 461 29.44 15.06 -2.26
CA ASN A 461 29.53 14.52 -0.90
C ASN A 461 29.66 12.99 -0.76
N GLU A 462 30.00 12.24 -1.83
CA GLU A 462 30.27 10.79 -1.70
C GLU A 462 31.76 10.52 -1.44
N THR A 463 32.05 9.75 -0.38
CA THR A 463 33.42 9.33 -0.04
C THR A 463 33.96 8.33 -1.06
N GLN A 464 35.27 8.34 -1.30
CA GLN A 464 35.93 7.52 -2.32
C GLN A 464 35.77 6.00 -2.08
N GLU A 465 35.65 5.57 -0.82
CA GLU A 465 35.32 4.18 -0.46
C GLU A 465 33.90 3.77 -0.84
N ALA A 466 32.92 4.69 -0.79
CA ALA A 466 31.55 4.42 -1.21
C ALA A 466 31.45 4.25 -2.74
N LEU A 467 32.25 5.02 -3.49
CA LEU A 467 32.40 4.88 -4.94
C LEU A 467 33.05 3.55 -5.34
N GLU A 468 34.13 3.16 -4.67
CA GLU A 468 34.77 1.85 -4.90
C GLU A 468 33.91 0.67 -4.46
N GLY A 469 33.10 0.84 -3.41
CA GLY A 469 32.10 -0.13 -2.97
C GLY A 469 30.99 -0.31 -3.99
N LYS A 470 30.41 0.79 -4.50
CA LYS A 470 29.43 0.77 -5.60
C LYS A 470 30.00 0.12 -6.86
N GLN A 471 31.24 0.44 -7.24
CA GLN A 471 31.90 -0.15 -8.41
C GLN A 471 32.18 -1.66 -8.25
N ARG A 472 32.55 -2.12 -7.04
CA ARG A 472 32.70 -3.55 -6.75
C ARG A 472 31.35 -4.29 -6.81
N ILE A 473 30.30 -3.71 -6.23
CA ILE A 473 28.94 -4.26 -6.30
C ILE A 473 28.45 -4.32 -7.75
N HIS A 474 28.75 -3.29 -8.55
CA HIS A 474 28.42 -3.25 -9.98
C HIS A 474 29.13 -4.35 -10.78
N LYS A 475 30.44 -4.56 -10.54
CA LYS A 475 31.21 -5.66 -11.19
C LYS A 475 30.72 -7.05 -10.80
N ILE A 476 30.33 -7.24 -9.54
CA ILE A 476 29.74 -8.51 -9.06
C ILE A 476 28.36 -8.72 -9.71
N GLY A 477 27.55 -7.66 -9.81
CA GLY A 477 26.26 -7.68 -10.49
C GLY A 477 26.36 -8.05 -11.97
N GLU A 478 27.32 -7.49 -12.70
CA GLU A 478 27.58 -7.86 -14.10
C GLU A 478 27.99 -9.33 -14.28
N HIS A 479 28.78 -9.87 -13.34
CA HIS A 479 29.22 -11.27 -13.39
C HIS A 479 28.04 -12.23 -13.19
N ILE A 480 27.18 -11.94 -12.20
CA ILE A 480 25.96 -12.72 -11.93
C ILE A 480 24.97 -12.60 -13.10
N HIS A 481 24.86 -11.42 -13.72
CA HIS A 481 23.97 -11.19 -14.86
C HIS A 481 24.42 -11.91 -16.13
N LYS A 482 25.74 -11.99 -16.39
CA LYS A 482 26.32 -12.78 -17.50
C LYS A 482 26.04 -14.28 -17.38
N MET A 483 25.96 -14.80 -16.15
CA MET A 483 25.64 -16.21 -15.88
C MET A 483 24.13 -16.49 -15.94
N ASN A 484 23.29 -15.46 -15.98
CA ASN A 484 21.85 -15.62 -15.98
C ASN A 484 21.31 -15.93 -17.39
N LEU A 485 21.24 -17.21 -17.74
CA LEU A 485 20.63 -17.71 -18.98
C LEU A 485 19.19 -17.19 -19.19
N TRP A 486 18.47 -16.90 -18.10
CA TRP A 486 17.11 -16.35 -18.13
C TRP A 486 17.03 -14.98 -18.80
N ALA A 487 18.06 -14.14 -18.61
CA ALA A 487 18.13 -12.79 -19.17
C ALA A 487 18.28 -12.77 -20.71
N LYS A 488 18.69 -13.90 -21.32
CA LYS A 488 18.89 -14.03 -22.77
C LYS A 488 17.64 -14.43 -23.54
N PHE A 489 16.59 -14.92 -22.86
CA PHE A 489 15.34 -15.28 -23.55
C PHE A 489 14.50 -14.04 -23.83
N SER A 490 13.88 -13.98 -25.01
CA SER A 490 12.80 -13.03 -25.34
C SER A 490 11.64 -13.14 -24.34
N TYR A 491 10.97 -12.04 -24.02
CA TYR A 491 9.87 -11.98 -23.07
C TYR A 491 8.72 -12.94 -23.42
N GLU A 492 8.41 -13.11 -24.72
CA GLU A 492 7.39 -14.07 -25.18
C GLU A 492 7.78 -15.52 -24.92
N ARG A 493 9.08 -15.82 -24.91
CA ARG A 493 9.58 -17.15 -24.61
C ARG A 493 9.59 -17.41 -23.11
N ARG A 494 9.95 -16.41 -22.29
CA ARG A 494 9.85 -16.48 -20.82
C ARG A 494 8.40 -16.74 -20.38
N LEU A 495 7.43 -16.02 -20.93
CA LEU A 495 6.00 -16.22 -20.64
C LEU A 495 5.53 -17.64 -21.00
N ARG A 496 5.90 -18.13 -22.19
CA ARG A 496 5.57 -19.49 -22.65
C ARG A 496 6.18 -20.60 -21.78
N ILE A 497 7.33 -20.35 -21.16
CA ILE A 497 8.00 -21.31 -20.26
C ILE A 497 7.41 -21.22 -18.84
N LEU A 498 7.19 -20.01 -18.31
CA LEU A 498 6.72 -19.84 -16.94
C LEU A 498 5.29 -20.33 -16.75
N TRP A 499 4.39 -20.12 -17.72
CA TRP A 499 2.99 -20.46 -17.55
C TRP A 499 2.73 -21.96 -17.29
N PRO A 500 3.32 -22.89 -18.08
CA PRO A 500 3.24 -24.33 -17.78
C PRO A 500 3.90 -24.72 -16.45
N ILE A 501 5.02 -24.06 -16.07
CA ILE A 501 5.70 -24.36 -14.81
C ILE A 501 4.87 -23.91 -13.61
N VAL A 502 4.22 -22.73 -13.69
CA VAL A 502 3.27 -22.28 -12.68
C VAL A 502 2.16 -23.31 -12.54
N VAL A 503 1.51 -23.73 -13.62
CA VAL A 503 0.44 -24.75 -13.58
C VAL A 503 0.93 -26.09 -13.01
N PHE A 504 2.09 -26.58 -13.44
CA PHE A 504 2.65 -27.84 -12.97
C PHE A 504 3.03 -27.79 -11.48
N SER A 505 3.72 -26.74 -11.05
CA SER A 505 4.07 -26.53 -9.64
C SER A 505 2.84 -26.34 -8.75
N ALA A 506 1.77 -25.75 -9.30
CA ALA A 506 0.47 -25.70 -8.66
C ALA A 506 -0.08 -27.12 -8.41
N ILE A 507 -0.01 -28.01 -9.40
CA ILE A 507 -0.43 -29.42 -9.23
C ILE A 507 0.43 -30.13 -8.17
N VAL A 508 1.75 -29.90 -8.18
CA VAL A 508 2.66 -30.45 -7.15
C VAL A 508 2.32 -29.93 -5.76
N SER A 509 1.81 -28.69 -5.64
CA SER A 509 1.42 -28.09 -4.36
C SER A 509 0.31 -28.85 -3.64
N PHE A 510 -0.51 -29.63 -4.36
CA PHE A 510 -1.52 -30.51 -3.74
C PHE A 510 -0.89 -31.63 -2.91
N TYR A 511 0.21 -32.20 -3.40
CA TYR A 511 0.87 -33.35 -2.79
C TYR A 511 1.95 -32.93 -1.80
N ALA A 512 2.72 -31.89 -2.13
CA ALA A 512 3.81 -31.38 -1.31
C ALA A 512 3.78 -29.85 -1.30
N PHE A 513 3.04 -29.27 -0.36
CA PHE A 513 2.85 -27.83 -0.24
C PHE A 513 4.18 -27.05 -0.29
N TYR A 514 5.12 -27.35 0.60
CA TYR A 514 6.38 -26.60 0.70
C TYR A 514 7.22 -26.61 -0.59
N ILE A 515 7.20 -27.74 -1.32
CA ILE A 515 7.94 -27.89 -2.57
C ILE A 515 7.18 -27.21 -3.71
N GLY A 516 5.90 -27.55 -3.89
CA GLY A 516 5.07 -27.00 -4.96
C GLY A 516 4.90 -25.48 -4.84
N TRP A 517 4.54 -24.99 -3.66
CA TRP A 517 4.35 -23.56 -3.40
C TRP A 517 5.67 -22.80 -3.45
N GLY A 518 6.78 -23.38 -2.98
CA GLY A 518 8.10 -22.77 -3.11
C GLY A 518 8.49 -22.54 -4.58
N ILE A 519 8.29 -23.55 -5.44
CA ILE A 519 8.54 -23.42 -6.88
C ILE A 519 7.55 -22.44 -7.52
N MET A 520 6.26 -22.56 -7.20
CA MET A 520 5.22 -21.70 -7.77
C MET A 520 5.42 -20.24 -7.37
N GLY A 521 5.74 -19.96 -6.12
CA GLY A 521 6.01 -18.62 -5.61
C GLY A 521 7.17 -17.95 -6.32
N ILE A 522 8.29 -18.66 -6.52
CA ILE A 522 9.43 -18.17 -7.31
C ILE A 522 8.99 -17.89 -8.76
N CYS A 523 8.22 -18.80 -9.36
CA CYS A 523 7.74 -18.63 -10.74
C CYS A 523 6.77 -17.45 -10.88
N LEU A 524 5.91 -17.19 -9.88
CA LEU A 524 4.99 -16.05 -9.85
C LEU A 524 5.75 -14.73 -9.75
N ILE A 525 6.81 -14.66 -8.94
CA ILE A 525 7.69 -13.48 -8.86
C ILE A 525 8.38 -13.24 -10.21
N LEU A 526 8.99 -14.29 -10.80
CA LEU A 526 9.62 -14.20 -12.13
C LEU A 526 8.62 -13.84 -13.24
N LEU A 527 7.38 -14.29 -13.11
CA LEU A 527 6.31 -13.96 -14.02
C LEU A 527 5.91 -12.49 -13.90
N GLY A 528 5.75 -11.99 -12.67
CA GLY A 528 5.53 -10.57 -12.39
C GLY A 528 6.62 -9.70 -13.01
N ASP A 529 7.88 -10.06 -12.80
CA ASP A 529 9.04 -9.38 -13.38
C ASP A 529 9.01 -9.37 -14.90
N THR A 530 8.62 -10.49 -15.52
CA THR A 530 8.55 -10.63 -16.97
C THR A 530 7.40 -9.81 -17.56
N ILE A 531 6.24 -9.78 -16.89
CA ILE A 531 5.07 -8.98 -17.29
C ILE A 531 5.39 -7.49 -17.19
N GLN A 532 6.00 -7.06 -16.08
CA GLN A 532 6.45 -5.68 -15.88
C GLN A 532 7.43 -5.25 -16.97
N ALA A 533 8.45 -6.07 -17.26
CA ALA A 533 9.44 -5.75 -18.28
C ALA A 533 8.86 -5.74 -19.71
N LYS A 534 7.82 -6.53 -19.99
CA LYS A 534 7.14 -6.54 -21.30
C LYS A 534 6.21 -5.34 -21.50
N PHE A 535 5.56 -4.88 -20.42
CA PHE A 535 4.60 -3.77 -20.45
C PHE A 535 4.92 -2.73 -19.36
N PRO A 536 6.09 -2.07 -19.41
CA PRO A 536 6.54 -1.12 -18.39
C PRO A 536 5.63 0.10 -18.28
N GLN A 537 4.91 0.43 -19.35
CA GLN A 537 3.91 1.50 -19.41
C GLN A 537 2.70 1.27 -18.50
N ILE A 538 2.33 0.01 -18.28
CA ILE A 538 1.09 -0.35 -17.57
C ILE A 538 1.43 -0.83 -16.16
N PHE A 539 2.46 -1.66 -16.01
CA PHE A 539 2.84 -2.25 -14.72
C PHE A 539 4.12 -1.60 -14.19
N GLY A 540 4.03 -1.00 -13.01
CA GLY A 540 5.14 -0.37 -12.32
C GLY A 540 5.80 -1.29 -11.29
N LEU A 541 6.55 -0.67 -10.38
CA LEU A 541 7.26 -1.37 -9.29
C LEU A 541 6.29 -1.88 -8.22
N THR A 542 5.23 -1.14 -7.95
CA THR A 542 4.24 -1.46 -6.91
C THR A 542 3.52 -2.78 -7.22
N PHE A 543 3.25 -3.06 -8.50
CA PHE A 543 2.75 -4.33 -9.01
C PHE A 543 3.63 -5.52 -8.61
N LYS A 544 4.94 -5.43 -8.87
CA LYS A 544 5.90 -6.49 -8.51
C LYS A 544 6.01 -6.65 -7.00
N SER A 545 6.08 -5.54 -6.27
CA SER A 545 6.20 -5.55 -4.82
C SER A 545 4.99 -6.20 -4.17
N PHE A 546 3.78 -5.97 -4.69
CA PHE A 546 2.57 -6.62 -4.20
C PHE A 546 2.60 -8.15 -4.40
N ILE A 547 2.97 -8.62 -5.59
CA ILE A 547 3.11 -10.07 -5.88
C ILE A 547 4.12 -10.71 -4.93
N THR A 548 5.28 -10.07 -4.78
CA THR A 548 6.36 -10.55 -3.91
C THR A 548 5.91 -10.59 -2.45
N PHE A 549 5.26 -9.52 -1.97
CA PHE A 549 4.72 -9.44 -0.62
C PHE A 549 3.70 -10.56 -0.37
N PHE A 550 2.75 -10.78 -1.28
CA PHE A 550 1.75 -11.82 -1.12
C PHE A 550 2.37 -13.23 -1.06
N VAL A 551 3.34 -13.53 -1.94
CA VAL A 551 4.05 -14.82 -1.94
C VAL A 551 4.79 -15.06 -0.63
N ILE A 552 5.50 -14.03 -0.12
CA ILE A 552 6.22 -14.11 1.17
C ILE A 552 5.23 -14.27 2.32
N LEU A 553 4.18 -13.44 2.37
CA LEU A 553 3.16 -13.49 3.41
C LEU A 553 2.52 -14.89 3.49
N SER A 554 2.14 -15.45 2.34
CA SER A 554 1.55 -16.79 2.25
C SER A 554 2.50 -17.88 2.74
N PHE A 555 3.80 -17.78 2.39
CA PHE A 555 4.82 -18.74 2.83
C PHE A 555 5.07 -18.65 4.34
N VAL A 556 5.24 -17.42 4.87
CA VAL A 556 5.47 -17.17 6.30
C VAL A 556 4.30 -17.69 7.11
N PHE A 557 3.07 -17.38 6.69
CA PHE A 557 1.85 -17.78 7.37
C PHE A 557 1.72 -19.31 7.52
N PHE A 558 1.95 -20.08 6.45
CA PHE A 558 1.87 -21.54 6.52
C PHE A 558 3.01 -22.14 7.34
N SER A 559 4.20 -21.57 7.23
CA SER A 559 5.35 -21.97 8.03
C SER A 559 5.12 -21.71 9.53
N SER A 560 4.50 -20.57 9.88
CA SER A 560 4.18 -20.24 11.27
C SER A 560 3.08 -21.12 11.83
N THR A 561 2.12 -21.55 11.02
CA THR A 561 1.02 -22.38 11.53
C THR A 561 1.47 -23.79 11.94
N CYS A 562 2.51 -24.33 11.29
CA CYS A 562 3.16 -25.55 11.77
C CYS A 562 3.88 -25.37 13.12
N ALA A 563 4.32 -24.15 13.47
CA ALA A 563 4.95 -23.85 14.76
C ALA A 563 3.92 -23.59 15.88
N ILE A 564 2.75 -23.05 15.54
CA ILE A 564 1.66 -22.71 16.49
C ILE A 564 0.85 -23.94 16.92
N GLY A 565 0.99 -25.09 16.25
CA GLY A 565 0.29 -26.35 16.58
C GLY A 565 0.62 -27.01 17.93
N THR A 566 1.14 -26.28 18.91
CA THR A 566 1.58 -26.79 20.22
C THR A 566 0.76 -26.27 21.41
N PHE A 567 -0.47 -25.75 21.23
CA PHE A 567 -1.19 -25.09 22.31
C PHE A 567 -2.51 -25.75 22.78
N VAL A 568 -2.61 -25.84 24.11
CA VAL A 568 -3.75 -26.18 25.01
C VAL A 568 -4.34 -27.59 24.89
N GLN A 569 -3.77 -28.54 25.65
CA GLN A 569 -4.49 -29.75 26.06
C GLN A 569 -5.44 -29.39 27.21
N GLY A 570 -6.74 -29.30 26.93
CA GLY A 570 -7.80 -29.23 27.96
C GLY A 570 -8.23 -30.64 28.41
N GLY A 571 -8.85 -30.74 29.59
CA GLY A 571 -9.31 -32.02 30.15
C GLY A 571 -8.42 -32.64 31.24
N ASP A 572 -7.23 -32.09 31.50
CA ASP A 572 -6.36 -32.48 32.63
C ASP A 572 -6.67 -31.71 33.93
N PHE A 573 -7.70 -30.85 33.90
CA PHE A 573 -8.16 -30.11 35.08
C PHE A 573 -9.05 -31.00 35.96
N LEU A 574 -8.51 -31.38 37.13
CA LEU A 574 -9.13 -32.35 38.02
C LEU A 574 -10.00 -31.68 39.07
N VAL A 575 -11.31 -31.79 38.90
CA VAL A 575 -12.34 -31.45 39.87
C VAL A 575 -13.15 -32.70 40.15
N TYR A 576 -13.34 -33.03 41.43
CA TYR A 576 -13.96 -34.27 41.87
C TYR A 576 -15.35 -34.05 42.47
N PRO A 577 -16.14 -35.13 42.64
CA PRO A 577 -17.42 -35.07 43.34
C PRO A 577 -17.30 -34.46 44.74
N PRO A 578 -18.39 -33.91 45.29
CA PRO A 578 -18.41 -33.39 46.64
C PRO A 578 -17.97 -34.44 47.67
N THR A 579 -16.96 -34.10 48.48
CA THR A 579 -16.56 -34.84 49.69
C THR A 579 -17.30 -34.31 50.92
N THR A 580 -17.31 -35.07 52.01
CA THR A 580 -17.89 -34.63 53.31
C THR A 580 -17.27 -33.31 53.80
N GLU A 581 -15.99 -33.09 53.54
CA GLU A 581 -15.28 -31.84 53.85
C GLU A 581 -15.76 -30.68 52.97
N SER A 582 -15.93 -30.90 51.66
CA SER A 582 -16.40 -29.88 50.72
C SER A 582 -17.85 -29.43 50.99
N LEU A 583 -18.72 -30.36 51.40
CA LEU A 583 -20.11 -30.09 51.78
C LEU A 583 -20.20 -29.28 53.08
N ALA A 584 -19.27 -29.50 54.02
CA ALA A 584 -19.19 -28.77 55.28
C ALA A 584 -18.51 -27.39 55.16
N ALA A 585 -17.86 -27.09 54.04
CA ALA A 585 -17.12 -25.85 53.85
C ALA A 585 -18.05 -24.63 53.62
N SER A 586 -17.97 -23.64 54.52
CA SER A 586 -18.66 -22.35 54.36
C SER A 586 -17.93 -21.44 53.36
N LEU A 587 -18.23 -21.61 52.06
CA LEU A 587 -17.71 -20.85 50.91
C LEU A 587 -16.19 -20.98 50.66
N THR A 588 -15.82 -20.70 49.40
CA THR A 588 -14.51 -20.91 48.74
C THR A 588 -13.27 -20.91 49.65
N PRO A 589 -12.38 -21.93 49.57
CA PRO A 589 -11.13 -21.97 50.35
C PRO A 589 -10.22 -20.76 50.11
N PHE A 590 -10.20 -20.24 48.89
CA PHE A 590 -9.25 -19.19 48.48
C PHE A 590 -9.61 -17.79 49.00
N ALA A 591 -10.85 -17.54 49.39
CA ALA A 591 -11.24 -16.26 50.01
C ALA A 591 -10.64 -16.07 51.42
N LYS A 592 -10.20 -17.15 52.09
CA LYS A 592 -9.73 -17.11 53.50
C LYS A 592 -8.20 -17.02 53.67
N HIS A 593 -7.38 -17.23 52.64
CA HIS A 593 -5.92 -17.39 52.81
C HIS A 593 -5.03 -16.20 52.38
N SER A 594 -5.57 -14.99 52.22
CA SER A 594 -4.75 -13.78 51.96
C SER A 594 -4.51 -12.95 53.22
N THR A 595 -3.66 -13.43 54.13
CA THR A 595 -3.18 -12.61 55.26
C THR A 595 -1.67 -12.46 55.35
N ARG A 596 -0.87 -13.07 54.46
CA ARG A 596 0.60 -12.92 54.48
C ARG A 596 1.25 -13.02 53.10
N SER A 597 1.13 -11.97 52.29
CA SER A 597 2.17 -11.59 51.33
C SER A 597 2.03 -10.09 50.99
N PRO A 598 3.12 -9.30 50.98
CA PRO A 598 3.06 -7.89 50.66
C PRO A 598 3.07 -7.69 49.14
N GLY A 599 1.91 -7.40 48.54
CA GLY A 599 1.84 -7.03 47.12
C GLY A 599 0.45 -7.12 46.47
N HIS A 600 -0.37 -6.08 46.66
CA HIS A 600 -1.40 -5.56 45.74
C HIS A 600 -2.72 -6.29 45.38
N TRP A 601 -3.00 -7.54 45.77
CA TRP A 601 -4.28 -8.19 45.35
C TRP A 601 -5.08 -8.78 46.52
N THR A 602 -5.92 -7.97 47.17
CA THR A 602 -6.55 -8.32 48.46
C THR A 602 -8.09 -8.50 48.46
N LYS A 603 -8.81 -8.35 47.35
CA LYS A 603 -10.22 -8.81 47.22
C LYS A 603 -10.53 -9.22 45.79
N VAL A 604 -11.02 -10.44 45.59
CA VAL A 604 -11.69 -10.81 44.33
C VAL A 604 -13.07 -10.19 44.41
N ALA A 605 -13.36 -9.21 43.55
CA ALA A 605 -14.71 -8.66 43.45
C ALA A 605 -15.61 -9.72 42.80
N GLU A 606 -16.79 -9.93 43.35
CA GLU A 606 -17.79 -10.80 42.73
C GLU A 606 -18.21 -10.18 41.39
N TYR A 607 -18.07 -10.94 40.31
CA TYR A 607 -18.47 -10.48 38.98
C TYR A 607 -20.00 -10.51 38.85
N PRO A 608 -20.63 -9.59 38.09
CA PRO A 608 -22.06 -9.64 37.80
C PRO A 608 -22.53 -11.00 37.27
N ILE A 609 -21.66 -11.70 36.52
CA ILE A 609 -21.97 -13.02 35.97
C ILE A 609 -22.11 -14.13 37.03
N CYS A 610 -21.63 -13.92 38.26
CA CYS A 610 -21.83 -14.87 39.36
C CYS A 610 -23.30 -14.98 39.78
N ALA A 611 -24.12 -13.95 39.50
CA ALA A 611 -25.56 -13.96 39.72
C ALA A 611 -26.35 -14.55 38.54
N LEU A 612 -25.68 -14.89 37.43
CA LEU A 612 -26.33 -15.54 36.30
C LEU A 612 -26.70 -16.98 36.67
N ASP A 613 -27.98 -17.31 36.55
CA ASP A 613 -28.48 -18.67 36.74
C ASP A 613 -29.40 -19.03 35.55
N LEU A 614 -28.90 -19.86 34.64
CA LEU A 614 -29.63 -20.33 33.46
C LEU A 614 -30.28 -21.68 33.79
N GLN A 615 -31.50 -21.65 34.30
CA GLN A 615 -32.27 -22.84 34.73
C GLN A 615 -31.47 -23.76 35.69
N SER A 616 -30.87 -23.19 36.73
CA SER A 616 -30.03 -23.83 37.74
C SER A 616 -28.58 -24.12 37.34
N LEU A 617 -28.17 -23.90 36.07
CA LEU A 617 -26.77 -23.96 35.67
C LEU A 617 -26.08 -22.62 35.94
N ASP A 618 -24.99 -22.67 36.71
CA ASP A 618 -24.17 -21.49 36.99
C ASP A 618 -23.01 -21.34 35.97
N ILE A 619 -22.31 -20.20 36.03
CA ILE A 619 -21.21 -19.93 35.10
C ILE A 619 -20.02 -20.91 35.27
N VAL A 620 -19.83 -21.46 36.47
CA VAL A 620 -18.77 -22.43 36.76
C VAL A 620 -19.10 -23.79 36.14
N ASP A 621 -20.37 -24.18 36.15
CA ASP A 621 -20.89 -25.35 35.43
C ASP A 621 -20.60 -25.23 33.93
N PHE A 622 -20.89 -24.08 33.31
CA PHE A 622 -20.59 -23.86 31.89
C PHE A 622 -19.09 -23.88 31.58
N ALA A 623 -18.25 -23.29 32.44
CA ALA A 623 -16.79 -23.30 32.27
C ALA A 623 -16.22 -24.73 32.33
N LEU A 624 -16.72 -25.53 33.28
CA LEU A 624 -16.34 -26.94 33.42
C LEU A 624 -16.86 -27.79 32.25
N ILE A 625 -18.05 -27.53 31.71
CA ILE A 625 -18.54 -28.22 30.51
C ILE A 625 -17.68 -27.87 29.29
N ALA A 626 -17.35 -26.59 29.10
CA ALA A 626 -16.51 -26.11 28.01
C ALA A 626 -15.07 -26.66 28.06
N ASP A 627 -14.53 -26.95 29.26
CA ASP A 627 -13.22 -27.60 29.40
C ASP A 627 -13.30 -29.11 29.16
N SER A 628 -14.37 -29.80 29.58
CA SER A 628 -14.51 -31.25 29.47
C SER A 628 -14.50 -31.74 28.01
N ILE A 629 -14.97 -30.93 27.06
CA ILE A 629 -15.03 -31.31 25.64
C ILE A 629 -13.66 -31.41 24.96
N TYR A 630 -12.60 -30.85 25.56
CA TYR A 630 -11.22 -30.97 25.06
C TYR A 630 -10.62 -32.38 25.21
N GLY A 631 -11.30 -33.28 25.95
CA GLY A 631 -10.88 -34.68 26.05
C GLY A 631 -10.71 -35.32 24.66
N TRP A 632 -9.54 -35.94 24.45
CA TRP A 632 -9.10 -36.52 23.17
C TRP A 632 -9.95 -37.72 22.68
N ASN A 633 -10.82 -38.26 23.53
CA ASN A 633 -11.81 -39.26 23.13
C ASN A 633 -13.07 -39.16 24.02
N THR A 634 -14.13 -39.86 23.61
CA THR A 634 -15.39 -39.89 24.36
C THR A 634 -15.21 -40.42 25.78
N ALA A 635 -14.33 -41.40 26.01
CA ALA A 635 -14.12 -41.97 27.34
C ALA A 635 -13.51 -40.96 28.33
N VAL A 636 -12.60 -40.09 27.87
CA VAL A 636 -11.96 -39.04 28.67
C VAL A 636 -12.94 -37.90 28.92
N GLN A 637 -13.74 -37.52 27.92
CA GLN A 637 -14.82 -36.55 28.09
C GLN A 637 -15.83 -37.03 29.13
N VAL A 638 -16.37 -38.24 28.96
CA VAL A 638 -17.31 -38.88 29.90
C VAL A 638 -16.69 -39.04 31.29
N LYS A 639 -15.39 -39.37 31.39
CA LYS A 639 -14.69 -39.43 32.67
C LYS A 639 -14.62 -38.05 33.33
N SER A 640 -14.32 -37.00 32.58
CA SER A 640 -14.29 -35.62 33.08
C SER A 640 -15.66 -35.17 33.57
N PHE A 641 -16.73 -35.45 32.82
CA PHE A 641 -18.11 -35.18 33.24
C PHE A 641 -18.50 -35.97 34.50
N ASN A 642 -18.15 -37.26 34.57
CA ASN A 642 -18.39 -38.08 35.76
C ASN A 642 -17.69 -37.50 37.00
N GLN A 643 -16.45 -37.06 36.86
CA GLN A 643 -15.71 -36.47 37.97
C GLN A 643 -16.31 -35.13 38.42
N ARG A 644 -16.89 -34.36 37.50
CA ARG A 644 -17.41 -33.01 37.80
C ARG A 644 -18.83 -33.03 38.33
N PHE A 645 -19.70 -33.90 37.83
CA PHE A 645 -21.14 -33.84 38.11
C PHE A 645 -21.67 -34.97 38.99
N ASN A 646 -21.02 -36.15 39.01
CA ASN A 646 -21.50 -37.26 39.83
C ASN A 646 -21.45 -36.88 41.32
N GLY A 647 -22.47 -37.25 42.10
CA GLY A 647 -22.60 -36.87 43.51
C GLY A 647 -23.01 -35.41 43.76
N THR A 648 -23.26 -34.61 42.70
CA THR A 648 -23.88 -33.28 42.80
C THR A 648 -25.39 -33.35 42.51
N GLU A 649 -26.10 -32.24 42.66
CA GLU A 649 -27.52 -32.11 42.26
C GLU A 649 -27.77 -32.32 40.75
N LEU A 650 -26.72 -32.28 39.91
CA LEU A 650 -26.78 -32.53 38.46
C LEU A 650 -26.09 -33.86 38.08
N GLY A 651 -26.02 -34.80 39.02
CA GLY A 651 -25.37 -36.09 38.81
C GLY A 651 -26.10 -37.05 37.86
N ASP A 652 -27.31 -36.72 37.44
CA ASP A 652 -28.18 -37.49 36.53
C ASP A 652 -28.00 -37.11 35.05
N TRP A 653 -26.92 -36.41 34.71
CA TRP A 653 -26.61 -36.00 33.35
C TRP A 653 -26.49 -37.20 32.38
N GLU A 654 -26.89 -37.00 31.14
CA GLU A 654 -26.87 -37.97 30.07
C GLU A 654 -26.03 -37.47 28.89
N TYR A 655 -25.18 -38.36 28.35
CA TYR A 655 -24.41 -38.09 27.13
C TYR A 655 -25.24 -38.52 25.91
N VAL A 656 -25.92 -37.58 25.26
CA VAL A 656 -26.94 -37.89 24.25
C VAL A 656 -26.32 -38.17 22.89
N ALA A 657 -25.49 -37.24 22.40
CA ALA A 657 -24.92 -37.29 21.07
C ALA A 657 -23.53 -36.66 21.02
N ARG A 658 -22.74 -37.08 20.04
CA ARG A 658 -21.44 -36.49 19.69
C ARG A 658 -21.29 -36.55 18.18
N ASN A 659 -20.60 -35.57 17.61
CA ASN A 659 -20.16 -35.70 16.23
C ASN A 659 -19.11 -36.80 16.07
N ASN A 660 -18.99 -37.34 14.86
CA ASN A 660 -17.92 -38.25 14.52
C ASN A 660 -16.62 -37.44 14.36
N GLU A 661 -15.64 -37.64 15.25
CA GLU A 661 -14.36 -36.91 15.22
C GLU A 661 -13.55 -37.17 13.94
N ASP A 662 -13.71 -38.34 13.31
CA ASP A 662 -13.01 -38.68 12.08
C ASP A 662 -13.65 -38.06 10.82
N ALA A 663 -14.91 -37.61 10.92
CA ALA A 663 -15.68 -37.07 9.79
C ALA A 663 -16.06 -35.58 9.95
N GLY A 664 -16.25 -35.12 11.18
CA GLY A 664 -16.68 -33.76 11.50
C GLY A 664 -15.52 -32.94 12.05
N HIS A 665 -15.14 -31.89 11.30
CA HIS A 665 -14.02 -31.00 11.61
C HIS A 665 -14.20 -30.24 12.94
N GLN A 666 -15.44 -29.83 13.27
CA GLN A 666 -15.77 -29.19 14.54
C GLN A 666 -16.31 -30.22 15.55
N VAL A 667 -15.55 -30.50 16.61
CA VAL A 667 -15.99 -31.43 17.67
C VAL A 667 -17.00 -30.77 18.59
N TRP A 668 -18.10 -31.48 18.86
CA TRP A 668 -19.15 -31.07 19.78
C TRP A 668 -19.82 -32.27 20.46
N ALA A 669 -20.42 -32.06 21.62
CA ALA A 669 -21.22 -33.05 22.34
C ALA A 669 -22.51 -32.43 22.87
N GLU A 670 -23.57 -33.22 22.86
CA GLU A 670 -24.89 -32.92 23.40
C GLU A 670 -25.06 -33.60 24.76
N LEU A 671 -25.29 -32.79 25.79
CA LEU A 671 -25.52 -33.23 27.16
C LEU A 671 -26.95 -32.89 27.55
N TYR A 672 -27.62 -33.81 28.24
CA TYR A 672 -28.95 -33.57 28.79
C TYR A 672 -28.92 -33.70 30.31
N PHE A 673 -29.55 -32.75 31.01
CA PHE A 673 -29.68 -32.74 32.46
C PHE A 673 -31.16 -32.89 32.82
N PRO A 674 -31.63 -34.13 33.11
CA PRO A 674 -33.04 -34.42 33.35
C PRO A 674 -33.64 -33.66 34.53
N THR A 675 -32.90 -33.53 35.64
CA THR A 675 -33.35 -32.85 36.87
C THR A 675 -33.78 -31.41 36.63
N ILE A 676 -33.15 -30.72 35.67
CA ILE A 676 -33.43 -29.32 35.34
C ILE A 676 -34.09 -29.17 33.97
N ASN A 677 -34.33 -30.27 33.25
CA ASN A 677 -34.84 -30.29 31.88
C ASN A 677 -34.08 -29.33 30.96
N MET A 678 -32.74 -29.43 30.95
CA MET A 678 -31.87 -28.59 30.11
C MET A 678 -30.97 -29.44 29.23
N THR A 679 -30.85 -29.06 27.96
CA THR A 679 -29.84 -29.58 27.04
C THR A 679 -28.73 -28.55 26.87
N VAL A 680 -27.48 -29.00 26.98
CA VAL A 680 -26.29 -28.19 26.75
C VAL A 680 -25.51 -28.79 25.59
N ILE A 681 -25.23 -28.00 24.57
CA ILE A 681 -24.32 -28.39 23.48
C ILE A 681 -22.97 -27.72 23.72
N ALA A 682 -21.96 -28.55 23.99
CA ALA A 682 -20.60 -28.12 24.24
C ALA A 682 -19.76 -28.24 22.97
N VAL A 683 -19.09 -27.16 22.56
CA VAL A 683 -18.29 -27.08 21.34
C VAL A 683 -16.80 -26.95 21.70
N ARG A 684 -15.96 -27.81 21.11
CA ARG A 684 -14.51 -27.85 21.37
C ARG A 684 -13.80 -26.71 20.65
N GLY A 685 -12.84 -26.08 21.32
CA GLY A 685 -11.91 -25.16 20.67
C GLY A 685 -10.72 -25.87 20.01
N THR A 686 -9.71 -25.08 19.66
CA THR A 686 -8.47 -25.52 19.00
C THR A 686 -7.71 -26.56 19.85
N ALA A 687 -7.57 -27.79 19.35
CA ALA A 687 -6.77 -28.85 19.97
C ALA A 687 -5.63 -29.33 19.04
N THR A 688 -5.70 -29.01 17.75
CA THR A 688 -4.74 -29.41 16.72
C THR A 688 -4.32 -28.23 15.83
N ALA A 689 -3.21 -28.39 15.10
CA ALA A 689 -2.76 -27.39 14.12
C ALA A 689 -3.78 -27.18 12.98
N THR A 690 -4.62 -28.18 12.70
CA THR A 690 -5.70 -28.06 11.71
C THR A 690 -6.83 -27.18 12.23
N ASP A 691 -7.20 -27.32 13.50
CA ASP A 691 -8.18 -26.44 14.14
C ASP A 691 -7.67 -24.99 14.13
N ALA A 692 -6.37 -24.76 14.37
CA ALA A 692 -5.79 -23.42 14.40
C ALA A 692 -5.81 -22.72 13.02
N LEU A 693 -5.69 -23.50 11.94
CA LEU A 693 -5.88 -22.99 10.58
C LEU A 693 -7.35 -22.63 10.31
N GLU A 694 -8.29 -23.32 10.95
CA GLU A 694 -9.72 -23.02 10.83
C GLU A 694 -10.10 -21.74 11.59
N ASP A 695 -9.60 -21.52 12.81
CA ASP A 695 -9.68 -20.22 13.51
C ASP A 695 -9.22 -19.11 12.57
N LEU A 696 -8.02 -19.27 12.02
CA LEU A 696 -7.42 -18.21 11.25
C LEU A 696 -8.19 -17.95 9.96
N HIS A 697 -8.79 -18.96 9.33
CA HIS A 697 -9.61 -18.80 8.12
C HIS A 697 -10.79 -17.84 8.31
N TYR A 698 -11.58 -17.97 9.38
CA TYR A 698 -12.79 -17.15 9.56
C TYR A 698 -12.47 -15.70 9.94
N TRP A 699 -11.43 -15.50 10.74
CA TRP A 699 -11.06 -14.18 11.28
C TRP A 699 -9.85 -13.54 10.58
N PHE A 700 -9.30 -14.15 9.52
CA PHE A 700 -8.14 -13.62 8.81
C PHE A 700 -8.37 -12.19 8.30
N GLY A 701 -9.51 -11.97 7.65
CA GLY A 701 -9.85 -10.67 7.06
C GLY A 701 -9.86 -9.55 8.09
N VAL A 702 -10.60 -9.74 9.19
CA VAL A 702 -10.67 -8.75 10.28
C VAL A 702 -9.32 -8.60 11.01
N SER A 703 -8.54 -9.68 11.14
CA SER A 703 -7.19 -9.61 11.72
C SER A 703 -6.25 -8.71 10.91
N VAL A 704 -6.29 -8.81 9.57
CA VAL A 704 -5.52 -7.91 8.68
C VAL A 704 -5.99 -6.47 8.83
N MET A 705 -7.30 -6.23 8.92
CA MET A 705 -7.84 -4.89 9.10
C MET A 705 -7.49 -4.30 10.47
N GLN A 706 -7.53 -5.09 11.54
CA GLN A 706 -7.11 -4.66 12.88
C GLN A 706 -5.60 -4.41 12.95
N ALA A 707 -4.78 -5.18 12.24
CA ALA A 707 -3.35 -4.90 12.11
C ALA A 707 -3.09 -3.57 11.40
N ALA A 708 -3.83 -3.27 10.33
CA ALA A 708 -3.79 -1.95 9.68
C ALA A 708 -4.27 -0.82 10.61
N ASN A 709 -5.26 -1.12 11.47
CA ASN A 709 -5.83 -0.19 12.44
C ASN A 709 -4.81 0.36 13.47
N ILE A 710 -3.69 -0.34 13.68
CA ILE A 710 -2.58 0.10 14.55
C ILE A 710 -1.90 1.36 13.99
N PHE A 711 -1.72 1.42 12.67
CA PHE A 711 -1.06 2.55 12.02
C PHE A 711 -2.04 3.69 11.72
N PHE A 712 -3.27 3.35 11.40
CA PHE A 712 -4.30 4.30 11.02
C PHE A 712 -5.67 3.76 11.42
N PRO A 713 -6.51 4.51 12.18
CA PRO A 713 -7.73 3.97 12.81
C PRO A 713 -8.88 3.75 11.81
N PHE A 714 -8.66 2.88 10.82
CA PHE A 714 -9.52 2.61 9.68
C PHE A 714 -10.88 2.06 10.07
N LEU A 715 -10.93 1.11 11.02
CA LEU A 715 -12.19 0.48 11.46
C LEU A 715 -13.14 1.49 12.14
N LYS A 716 -12.60 2.58 12.70
CA LYS A 716 -13.38 3.67 13.28
C LYS A 716 -13.80 4.74 12.28
N GLN A 717 -13.14 4.80 11.13
CA GLN A 717 -13.40 5.81 10.10
C GLN A 717 -14.37 5.33 9.05
N LEU A 718 -14.38 4.02 8.75
CA LEU A 718 -15.34 3.45 7.83
C LEU A 718 -16.64 3.04 8.53
N PRO A 719 -17.77 3.05 7.81
CA PRO A 719 -19.03 2.55 8.36
C PRO A 719 -18.94 1.05 8.64
N THR A 720 -19.45 0.62 9.80
CA THR A 720 -19.45 -0.78 10.21
C THR A 720 -20.07 -1.69 9.14
N GLU A 721 -21.22 -1.31 8.57
CA GLU A 721 -21.89 -2.09 7.52
C GLU A 721 -21.04 -2.28 6.26
N PHE A 722 -20.26 -1.26 5.89
CA PHE A 722 -19.35 -1.37 4.75
C PHE A 722 -18.24 -2.38 5.03
N VAL A 723 -17.64 -2.33 6.23
CA VAL A 723 -16.60 -3.28 6.65
C VAL A 723 -17.17 -4.71 6.70
N VAL A 724 -18.37 -4.87 7.25
CA VAL A 724 -19.08 -6.16 7.32
C VAL A 724 -19.33 -6.72 5.93
N GLU A 725 -19.82 -5.90 4.99
CA GLU A 725 -20.08 -6.36 3.62
C GLU A 725 -18.78 -6.71 2.88
N MET A 726 -17.71 -5.92 3.07
CA MET A 726 -16.39 -6.18 2.50
C MET A 726 -15.79 -7.50 3.01
N LEU A 727 -15.88 -7.77 4.31
CA LEU A 727 -15.40 -9.00 4.94
C LEU A 727 -16.30 -10.21 4.67
N SER A 728 -17.58 -10.00 4.35
CA SER A 728 -18.54 -11.08 4.11
C SER A 728 -18.16 -11.99 2.94
N MET A 729 -17.43 -11.43 1.96
CA MET A 729 -17.03 -12.11 0.71
C MET A 729 -18.18 -12.89 0.06
N LYS A 730 -19.42 -12.37 0.15
CA LYS A 730 -20.64 -13.04 -0.32
C LYS A 730 -20.57 -13.53 -1.76
N PHE A 731 -19.86 -12.80 -2.63
CA PHE A 731 -19.66 -13.16 -4.04
C PHE A 731 -18.84 -14.45 -4.25
N LEU A 732 -18.03 -14.86 -3.27
CA LEU A 732 -17.28 -16.12 -3.32
C LEU A 732 -18.03 -17.31 -2.72
N ARG A 733 -19.16 -17.11 -2.00
CA ARG A 733 -19.87 -18.18 -1.28
C ARG A 733 -20.18 -19.41 -2.17
N THR A 734 -20.50 -19.20 -3.46
CA THR A 734 -20.78 -20.28 -4.42
C THR A 734 -19.55 -21.12 -4.78
N ILE A 735 -18.36 -20.54 -4.69
CA ILE A 735 -17.10 -21.17 -5.08
C ILE A 735 -16.34 -21.67 -3.85
N MET A 736 -16.62 -21.16 -2.65
CA MET A 736 -15.98 -21.61 -1.41
C MET A 736 -16.53 -22.96 -0.94
N PRO A 737 -15.73 -23.77 -0.22
CA PRO A 737 -16.23 -24.99 0.42
C PRO A 737 -17.36 -24.67 1.41
N PRO A 738 -18.26 -25.62 1.69
CA PRO A 738 -19.26 -25.45 2.72
C PRO A 738 -18.57 -25.18 4.07
N PRO A 739 -19.13 -24.29 4.91
CA PRO A 739 -18.53 -23.96 6.18
C PRO A 739 -18.53 -25.16 7.13
N VAL A 740 -17.44 -25.31 7.88
CA VAL A 740 -17.23 -26.39 8.86
C VAL A 740 -18.33 -26.42 9.93
N TYR A 741 -18.91 -25.27 10.29
CA TYR A 741 -19.96 -25.18 11.29
C TYR A 741 -21.35 -25.65 10.81
N SER A 742 -21.52 -26.01 9.54
CA SER A 742 -22.83 -26.38 8.96
C SER A 742 -23.47 -27.58 9.67
N GLU A 743 -22.71 -28.64 9.94
CA GLU A 743 -23.22 -29.81 10.66
C GLU A 743 -23.65 -29.47 12.09
N LEU A 744 -22.87 -28.64 12.80
CA LEU A 744 -23.23 -28.15 14.13
C LEU A 744 -24.52 -27.31 14.06
N LEU A 745 -24.64 -26.41 13.09
CA LEU A 745 -25.82 -25.57 12.89
C LEU A 745 -27.07 -26.42 12.64
N ASP A 746 -26.97 -27.43 11.77
CA ASP A 746 -28.07 -28.35 11.47
C ASP A 746 -28.47 -29.17 12.70
N HIS A 747 -27.48 -29.67 13.44
CA HIS A 747 -27.74 -30.40 14.69
C HIS A 747 -28.42 -29.52 15.74
N VAL A 748 -27.94 -28.29 15.97
CA VAL A 748 -28.56 -27.35 16.92
C VAL A 748 -30.00 -27.04 16.51
N ASN A 749 -30.29 -26.85 15.22
CA ASN A 749 -31.64 -26.64 14.73
C ASN A 749 -32.57 -27.84 15.00
N VAL A 750 -32.08 -29.07 14.85
CA VAL A 750 -32.82 -30.30 15.17
C VAL A 750 -33.08 -30.39 16.67
N VAL A 751 -32.06 -30.16 17.50
CA VAL A 751 -32.18 -30.22 18.96
C VAL A 751 -33.12 -29.14 19.47
N ARG A 752 -33.00 -27.90 18.99
CA ARG A 752 -33.89 -26.78 19.35
C ARG A 752 -35.36 -27.11 19.07
N LYS A 753 -35.65 -27.75 17.93
CA LYS A 753 -37.02 -28.20 17.60
C LYS A 753 -37.50 -29.33 18.51
N ARG A 754 -36.58 -30.18 18.98
CA ARG A 754 -36.86 -31.32 19.86
C ARG A 754 -37.12 -30.90 21.31
N VAL A 755 -36.33 -29.97 21.85
CA VAL A 755 -36.35 -29.62 23.30
C VAL A 755 -36.99 -28.26 23.59
N GLY A 756 -37.12 -27.39 22.59
CA GLY A 756 -37.56 -26.00 22.75
C GLY A 756 -36.40 -25.05 23.01
N GLY A 757 -36.53 -23.79 22.56
CA GLY A 757 -35.45 -22.79 22.65
C GLY A 757 -35.05 -22.42 24.09
N ASP A 758 -36.00 -22.45 25.01
CA ASP A 758 -35.77 -22.08 26.42
C ASP A 758 -35.02 -23.17 27.22
N HIS A 759 -34.94 -24.38 26.65
CA HIS A 759 -34.32 -25.56 27.27
C HIS A 759 -32.99 -25.96 26.61
N LEU A 760 -32.42 -25.08 25.78
CA LEU A 760 -31.18 -25.32 25.05
C LEU A 760 -30.19 -24.18 25.26
N VAL A 761 -28.96 -24.50 25.65
CA VAL A 761 -27.86 -23.53 25.76
C VAL A 761 -26.62 -24.08 25.06
N LEU A 762 -25.91 -23.20 24.36
CA LEU A 762 -24.62 -23.53 23.73
C LEU A 762 -23.48 -23.04 24.62
N THR A 763 -22.39 -23.79 24.68
CA THR A 763 -21.17 -23.35 25.39
C THR A 763 -19.91 -23.81 24.68
N GLY A 764 -18.82 -23.08 24.85
CA GLY A 764 -17.52 -23.45 24.30
C GLY A 764 -16.42 -22.48 24.69
N HIS A 765 -15.18 -22.87 24.42
CA HIS A 765 -13.99 -22.07 24.69
C HIS A 765 -13.17 -21.83 23.42
N SER A 766 -12.50 -20.67 23.32
CA SER A 766 -11.66 -20.30 22.16
C SER A 766 -12.46 -20.39 20.84
N LEU A 767 -11.98 -21.08 19.80
CA LEU A 767 -12.77 -21.38 18.59
C LEU A 767 -14.18 -21.90 18.91
N GLY A 768 -14.30 -22.83 19.86
CA GLY A 768 -15.58 -23.42 20.24
C GLY A 768 -16.51 -22.41 20.90
N GLY A 769 -15.97 -21.41 21.59
CA GLY A 769 -16.73 -20.29 22.16
C GLY A 769 -17.29 -19.40 21.06
N ALA A 770 -16.50 -19.07 20.04
CA ALA A 770 -16.98 -18.31 18.90
C ALA A 770 -17.99 -19.07 18.04
N MET A 771 -17.80 -20.38 17.83
CA MET A 771 -18.77 -21.22 17.14
C MET A 771 -20.08 -21.34 17.92
N ALA A 772 -20.02 -21.50 19.24
CA ALA A 772 -21.20 -21.48 20.10
C ALA A 772 -21.93 -20.12 20.03
N ALA A 773 -21.20 -19.00 20.09
CA ALA A 773 -21.77 -17.66 19.96
C ALA A 773 -22.42 -17.44 18.58
N MET A 774 -21.74 -17.81 17.51
CA MET A 774 -22.23 -17.64 16.14
C MET A 774 -23.46 -18.49 15.87
N VAL A 775 -23.42 -19.79 16.20
CA VAL A 775 -24.56 -20.70 16.03
C VAL A 775 -25.71 -20.29 16.96
N GLY A 776 -25.40 -19.81 18.17
CA GLY A 776 -26.36 -19.30 19.12
C GLY A 776 -27.12 -18.10 18.55
N ALA A 777 -26.41 -17.08 18.09
CA ALA A 777 -27.00 -15.93 17.42
C ALA A 777 -27.83 -16.34 16.20
N LYS A 778 -27.29 -17.21 15.33
CA LYS A 778 -27.96 -17.64 14.10
C LYS A 778 -29.23 -18.48 14.34
N THR A 779 -29.26 -19.26 15.41
CA THR A 779 -30.40 -20.11 15.77
C THR A 779 -31.31 -19.47 16.81
N HIS A 780 -30.99 -18.24 17.26
CA HIS A 780 -31.66 -17.56 18.37
C HIS A 780 -31.65 -18.38 19.67
N THR A 781 -30.55 -19.08 19.95
CA THR A 781 -30.31 -19.94 21.11
C THR A 781 -29.30 -19.27 22.04
N PRO A 782 -29.55 -19.18 23.35
CA PRO A 782 -28.58 -18.62 24.29
C PRO A 782 -27.22 -19.33 24.20
N ALA A 783 -26.14 -18.56 24.15
CA ALA A 783 -24.78 -19.08 24.06
C ALA A 783 -23.84 -18.42 25.08
N VAL A 784 -23.08 -19.24 25.78
CA VAL A 784 -22.04 -18.84 26.74
C VAL A 784 -20.66 -19.12 26.13
N SER A 785 -19.99 -18.07 25.69
CA SER A 785 -18.67 -18.14 25.05
C SER A 785 -17.57 -17.80 26.06
N PHE A 786 -16.56 -18.66 26.18
CA PHE A 786 -15.35 -18.38 26.97
C PHE A 786 -14.19 -18.07 26.03
N SER A 787 -13.66 -16.84 26.09
CA SER A 787 -12.51 -16.42 25.27
C SER A 787 -12.66 -16.65 23.76
N GLY A 788 -13.89 -16.67 23.24
CA GLY A 788 -14.10 -16.72 21.79
C GLY A 788 -13.73 -15.39 21.12
N PRO A 789 -13.17 -15.40 19.89
CA PRO A 789 -13.02 -14.18 19.09
C PRO A 789 -14.36 -13.49 18.84
N GLY A 790 -14.30 -12.19 18.54
CA GLY A 790 -15.45 -11.35 18.23
C GLY A 790 -16.18 -11.77 16.96
N LEU A 791 -17.40 -11.24 16.80
CA LEU A 791 -18.28 -11.55 15.67
C LEU A 791 -18.80 -10.30 14.98
N LEU A 792 -18.56 -9.09 15.49
CA LEU A 792 -19.27 -7.90 15.04
C LEU A 792 -18.98 -7.55 13.58
N TYR A 793 -17.70 -7.53 13.16
CA TYR A 793 -17.34 -7.28 11.76
C TYR A 793 -17.46 -8.54 10.91
N SER A 794 -17.19 -9.71 11.48
CA SER A 794 -17.25 -11.00 10.76
C SER A 794 -18.68 -11.53 10.59
N ARG A 795 -19.71 -10.92 11.19
CA ARG A 795 -21.11 -11.39 11.12
C ARG A 795 -21.65 -11.53 9.69
N GLY A 796 -21.19 -10.69 8.77
CA GLY A 796 -21.56 -10.75 7.35
C GLY A 796 -21.11 -12.06 6.70
N ARG A 797 -20.01 -12.66 7.17
CA ARG A 797 -19.54 -13.97 6.72
C ARG A 797 -20.46 -15.09 7.17
N PHE A 798 -20.97 -15.00 8.40
CA PHE A 798 -21.81 -16.02 9.03
C PHE A 798 -23.30 -15.86 8.73
N ASP A 799 -23.70 -14.77 8.09
CA ASP A 799 -25.11 -14.43 7.85
C ASP A 799 -25.87 -14.25 9.19
N VAL A 800 -25.26 -13.48 10.09
CA VAL A 800 -25.78 -13.20 11.43
C VAL A 800 -26.07 -11.71 11.58
N ASP A 801 -27.20 -11.39 12.17
CA ASP A 801 -27.61 -10.02 12.48
C ASP A 801 -26.98 -9.53 13.79
N ASP A 802 -26.66 -8.24 13.86
CA ASP A 802 -26.10 -7.60 15.05
C ASP A 802 -27.02 -7.76 16.28
N GLU A 803 -28.33 -7.59 16.07
CA GLU A 803 -29.34 -7.78 17.13
C GLU A 803 -29.33 -9.19 17.71
N SER A 804 -29.11 -10.20 16.86
CA SER A 804 -29.06 -11.59 17.32
C SER A 804 -27.82 -11.88 18.16
N ILE A 805 -26.69 -11.25 17.83
CA ILE A 805 -25.49 -11.32 18.67
C ILE A 805 -25.77 -10.62 20.01
N ARG A 806 -26.38 -9.44 19.98
CA ARG A 806 -26.75 -8.68 21.18
C ARG A 806 -27.63 -9.48 22.13
N ASP A 807 -28.65 -10.16 21.60
CA ASP A 807 -29.73 -10.74 22.39
C ASP A 807 -29.44 -12.18 22.87
N TYR A 808 -28.57 -12.93 22.18
CA TYR A 808 -28.34 -14.36 22.46
C TYR A 808 -26.91 -14.71 22.90
N VAL A 809 -25.94 -13.79 22.82
CA VAL A 809 -24.53 -14.09 23.11
C VAL A 809 -24.07 -13.44 24.41
N LEU A 810 -23.50 -14.27 25.28
CA LEU A 810 -22.72 -13.88 26.44
C LEU A 810 -21.28 -14.33 26.23
N THR A 811 -20.32 -13.40 26.31
CA THR A 811 -18.89 -13.71 26.24
C THR A 811 -18.18 -13.36 27.53
N ILE A 812 -17.42 -14.32 28.08
CA ILE A 812 -16.53 -14.13 29.21
C ILE A 812 -15.11 -14.03 28.67
N LYS A 813 -14.41 -12.95 29.00
CA LYS A 813 -13.04 -12.71 28.52
C LYS A 813 -12.10 -12.36 29.69
N PRO A 814 -10.94 -13.01 29.81
CA PRO A 814 -9.90 -12.57 30.74
C PRO A 814 -9.21 -11.31 30.23
N ARG A 815 -8.78 -10.45 31.14
CA ARG A 815 -7.86 -9.36 30.80
C ARG A 815 -6.59 -9.89 30.18
N ARG A 816 -6.04 -9.16 29.21
CA ARG A 816 -4.82 -9.51 28.45
C ARG A 816 -4.93 -10.77 27.57
N ASP A 817 -6.08 -11.45 27.53
CA ASP A 817 -6.30 -12.50 26.54
C ASP A 817 -6.40 -11.87 25.14
N ILE A 818 -5.58 -12.35 24.20
CA ILE A 818 -5.47 -11.83 22.83
C ILE A 818 -6.54 -12.37 21.88
N VAL A 819 -7.10 -13.55 22.15
CA VAL A 819 -8.07 -14.19 21.26
C VAL A 819 -9.39 -13.42 21.18
N PRO A 820 -10.05 -13.04 22.30
CA PRO A 820 -11.26 -12.23 22.26
C PRO A 820 -11.03 -10.76 21.83
N GLN A 821 -9.78 -10.38 21.48
CA GLN A 821 -9.46 -9.08 20.88
C GLN A 821 -9.48 -9.13 19.34
N VAL A 822 -9.45 -10.33 18.76
CA VAL A 822 -9.65 -10.50 17.32
C VAL A 822 -11.12 -10.25 17.02
N ASP A 823 -11.41 -9.33 16.10
CA ASP A 823 -12.73 -8.75 15.88
C ASP A 823 -13.28 -8.02 17.14
N GLU A 824 -14.45 -7.39 17.02
CA GLU A 824 -15.18 -6.79 18.14
C GLU A 824 -16.23 -7.76 18.69
N LEU A 825 -16.32 -7.80 20.03
CA LEU A 825 -17.31 -8.59 20.74
C LEU A 825 -18.65 -7.86 20.76
N GLY A 826 -19.71 -8.52 20.29
CA GLY A 826 -21.10 -8.11 20.52
C GLY A 826 -21.71 -8.83 21.73
N GLY A 827 -22.95 -8.49 22.08
CA GLY A 827 -23.65 -9.14 23.20
C GLY A 827 -23.24 -8.63 24.57
N MET A 828 -23.58 -9.42 25.60
CA MET A 828 -23.10 -9.18 26.95
C MET A 828 -21.64 -9.65 27.06
N VAL A 829 -20.75 -8.75 27.47
CA VAL A 829 -19.32 -9.08 27.66
C VAL A 829 -18.96 -8.94 29.14
N GLN A 830 -18.61 -10.05 29.78
CA GLN A 830 -18.04 -10.06 31.12
C GLN A 830 -16.52 -10.14 31.04
N GLU A 831 -15.86 -9.07 31.45
CA GLU A 831 -14.40 -9.07 31.65
C GLU A 831 -14.05 -9.63 33.03
N ILE A 832 -13.12 -10.58 33.09
CA ILE A 832 -12.58 -11.17 34.32
C ILE A 832 -11.07 -10.88 34.42
N GLU A 833 -10.53 -10.84 35.63
CA GLU A 833 -9.10 -10.61 35.83
C GLU A 833 -8.26 -11.82 35.40
N CYS A 834 -7.06 -11.56 34.85
CA CYS A 834 -6.04 -12.57 34.61
C CYS A 834 -4.79 -12.23 35.43
N ARG A 835 -4.36 -13.18 36.27
CA ARG A 835 -3.20 -13.00 37.16
C ARG A 835 -1.86 -13.42 36.56
N ARG A 836 -1.88 -13.91 35.32
CA ARG A 836 -0.68 -14.32 34.58
C ARG A 836 -0.17 -13.17 33.73
N ASP A 837 1.14 -13.14 33.51
CA ASP A 837 1.77 -12.11 32.67
C ASP A 837 1.74 -12.46 31.19
N ASN A 838 1.70 -13.75 30.84
CA ASN A 838 1.67 -14.20 29.46
C ASN A 838 0.23 -14.17 28.89
N PRO A 839 -0.04 -13.41 27.80
CA PRO A 839 -1.35 -13.36 27.15
C PRO A 839 -1.91 -14.74 26.74
N LEU A 840 -1.06 -15.63 26.23
CA LEU A 840 -1.47 -16.99 25.85
C LEU A 840 -1.83 -17.84 27.08
N ALA A 841 -1.23 -17.54 28.24
CA ALA A 841 -1.57 -18.22 29.48
C ALA A 841 -2.88 -17.68 30.08
N CYS A 842 -3.23 -16.42 29.80
CA CYS A 842 -4.56 -15.86 30.11
C CYS A 842 -5.67 -16.50 29.28
N HIS A 843 -5.38 -16.87 28.03
CA HIS A 843 -6.32 -17.56 27.15
C HIS A 843 -6.70 -18.99 27.60
N SER A 844 -6.00 -19.58 28.56
CA SER A 844 -6.27 -20.96 28.99
C SER A 844 -7.63 -21.11 29.69
N THR A 845 -8.32 -22.25 29.49
CA THR A 845 -9.53 -22.64 30.25
C THR A 845 -9.31 -22.61 31.77
N VAL A 846 -8.09 -22.90 32.23
CA VAL A 846 -7.68 -22.85 33.64
C VAL A 846 -7.90 -21.47 34.25
N THR A 847 -7.61 -20.40 33.49
CA THR A 847 -7.81 -19.02 33.95
C THR A 847 -9.28 -18.77 34.27
N HIS A 848 -10.18 -19.16 33.36
CA HIS A 848 -11.63 -19.05 33.56
C HIS A 848 -12.09 -19.85 34.77
N MET A 849 -11.74 -21.14 34.84
CA MET A 849 -12.19 -22.02 35.92
C MET A 849 -11.72 -21.52 37.30
N CYS A 850 -10.44 -21.17 37.44
CA CYS A 850 -9.89 -20.74 38.72
C CYS A 850 -10.40 -19.36 39.14
N GLU A 851 -10.41 -18.38 38.24
CA GLU A 851 -10.89 -17.02 38.56
C GLU A 851 -12.39 -17.00 38.88
N LEU A 852 -13.22 -17.69 38.08
CA LEU A 852 -14.65 -17.80 38.35
C LEU A 852 -14.93 -18.58 39.63
N TYR A 853 -14.19 -19.66 39.90
CA TYR A 853 -14.30 -20.37 41.17
C TYR A 853 -13.95 -19.48 42.38
N ALA A 854 -12.92 -18.65 42.28
CA ALA A 854 -12.55 -17.75 43.37
C ALA A 854 -13.51 -16.56 43.54
N ALA A 855 -14.13 -16.08 42.46
CA ALA A 855 -15.03 -14.94 42.49
C ALA A 855 -16.49 -15.33 42.80
N CYS A 856 -17.01 -16.35 42.12
CA CYS A 856 -18.41 -16.79 42.21
C CYS A 856 -18.61 -17.94 43.20
N GLY A 857 -17.54 -18.66 43.54
CA GLY A 857 -17.65 -19.92 44.28
C GLY A 857 -18.22 -21.05 43.45
N ASP A 858 -18.53 -22.16 44.12
CA ASP A 858 -19.11 -23.34 43.49
C ASP A 858 -20.41 -23.73 44.21
N LYS A 859 -21.54 -23.48 43.53
CA LYS A 859 -22.88 -23.83 44.03
C LYS A 859 -23.02 -25.33 44.28
N ARG A 860 -22.29 -26.14 43.52
CA ARG A 860 -22.34 -27.62 43.54
C ARG A 860 -21.42 -28.26 44.59
N LYS A 861 -20.62 -27.45 45.31
CA LYS A 861 -19.71 -27.92 46.38
C LYS A 861 -18.76 -29.03 45.91
N ARG A 862 -18.27 -28.98 44.68
CA ARG A 862 -17.30 -29.97 44.16
C ARG A 862 -15.98 -29.85 44.92
N ASP A 863 -15.16 -30.90 44.86
CA ASP A 863 -13.84 -30.91 45.47
C ASP A 863 -12.77 -30.36 44.51
N TRP A 864 -12.29 -29.15 44.82
CA TRP A 864 -11.23 -28.44 44.10
C TRP A 864 -9.84 -28.67 44.71
N SER A 865 -9.70 -29.50 45.75
CA SER A 865 -8.42 -29.72 46.47
C SER A 865 -7.31 -30.27 45.57
N LYS A 866 -7.67 -30.97 44.49
CA LYS A 866 -6.75 -31.55 43.51
C LYS A 866 -6.54 -30.68 42.27
N ALA A 867 -7.18 -29.52 42.17
CA ALA A 867 -6.94 -28.54 41.11
C ALA A 867 -5.65 -27.75 41.38
N SER A 868 -4.50 -28.42 41.31
CA SER A 868 -3.18 -27.80 41.56
C SER A 868 -2.91 -26.62 40.62
N GLN A 869 -3.49 -26.63 39.43
CA GLN A 869 -3.40 -25.52 38.47
C GLN A 869 -3.99 -24.21 39.02
N CYS A 870 -4.99 -24.27 39.91
CA CYS A 870 -5.50 -23.08 40.58
C CYS A 870 -4.56 -22.55 41.65
N GLN A 871 -3.85 -23.43 42.36
CA GLN A 871 -2.82 -22.99 43.31
C GLN A 871 -1.71 -22.24 42.59
N GLU A 872 -1.24 -22.77 41.46
CA GLU A 872 -0.27 -22.11 40.59
C GLU A 872 -0.80 -20.77 40.05
N TYR A 873 -2.07 -20.72 39.61
CA TYR A 873 -2.71 -19.49 39.14
C TYR A 873 -2.77 -18.39 40.20
N PHE A 874 -3.03 -18.72 41.47
CA PHE A 874 -3.15 -17.74 42.54
C PHE A 874 -1.85 -17.33 43.19
N HIS A 875 -0.89 -18.25 43.30
CA HIS A 875 0.33 -18.01 44.07
C HIS A 875 1.53 -17.66 43.19
N GLY A 876 1.47 -17.94 41.88
CA GLY A 876 2.61 -17.79 40.97
C GLY A 876 3.77 -18.73 41.36
N ASN A 877 4.51 -19.21 40.37
CA ASN A 877 5.87 -19.70 40.61
C ASN A 877 6.84 -18.74 39.95
#